data_AF-A0A0S2S2X0-F1
#
_entry.id   AF-A0A0S2S2X0-F1
#
_cell.length_a   1.000
_cell.length_b   1.000
_cell.length_c   1.000
_cell.angle_alpha   90.00
_cell.angle_beta   90.00
_cell.angle_gamma   90.00
#
_symmetry.space_group_name_H-M   'P 1'
#
loop_
_entity.id
_entity.type
_entity.pdbx_description
1 polymer ?
#
loop_
_entity_poly.entity_id
_entity_poly.type
_entity_poly.pdbx_seq_one_letter_code
_entity_poly.pdbx_strand_id
1 'polypeptide(L)'
;MIKKRQYHIWQYQLGDVREQNGEFSLVYTQAEAKQTSETFMYYILHEKIMNKKFDATTEYITNQNTPNPKNNNSKPIKKKKNLLPIMTIETGRGRSEEDNSKLKRLLEKGFTAIYTKSNGQEITRHSYVFLDNVLSGAQNKECRQLFVLEKYAEALKAHVSLGTEPTKCTVSKNLTRNALMTTDVYLCPVDMKQLTICILPDKEIPITEDVEMILPYHRTPEEEDMYTKLQAYMEEEKHYEKQRQKISQKVKDHKIELPIAPNDREQYKTTGRWEKENSRRVSLEYLSKPAWKVEKKDGVSVPVWTIGQTEPYEKKELPITPWSMGLQLAEVKNHTVMENVFDGMGLVSKELGRQMECFLEVDYTITGYQLRLPAIKGFFPCVDFHGYFHKHNVKRIQDIFGTWHDVDKIDILTTESTFKAKLQVVGEKPDGSEEKAWLFPSISAYQSKLIEYGYDAIGISNIAKPVHEQYRKSSYQLLLALDLQARDVICLSHVQGDLIYQALSIYRKEELDWKDLRYLQAFLHLVYRENSDNGIGKQCSDAIHALHLNKKLAFDRKVRQTIKEVIDHKIDEMGLGKFYVEAKYLYVTQDILAFLSYAAAADHHTWEYTGFLSAKQSYCGGAILGQNLFARNPIMSFSEITRTTFVDYEGEDAEFIRHIDNIVQLPLGTEPDRLGGADRDGDELLVLSTELNLVETQIEYLQQYNFKVNNKKVNTTVKIGLTC
;
A
#
# COMPACT_ATOMS: atom_id res chain seq x y z
N MET A 1 6.00 1.14 -23.26
CA MET A 1 6.63 1.66 -22.03
C MET A 1 7.96 0.95 -21.79
N ILE A 2 9.02 1.72 -21.57
CA ILE A 2 10.36 1.24 -21.23
C ILE A 2 10.33 0.39 -19.95
N LYS A 3 11.24 -0.58 -19.83
CA LYS A 3 11.40 -1.37 -18.60
C LYS A 3 12.41 -0.70 -17.67
N LYS A 4 12.09 -0.62 -16.37
CA LYS A 4 13.06 -0.19 -15.33
C LYS A 4 14.33 -1.03 -15.42
N ARG A 5 15.49 -0.40 -15.23
CA ARG A 5 16.76 -1.14 -15.15
C ARG A 5 16.71 -2.14 -14.00
N GLN A 6 17.46 -3.22 -14.13
CA GLN A 6 17.42 -4.36 -13.20
C GLN A 6 18.80 -4.61 -12.63
N TYR A 7 18.89 -4.58 -11.30
CA TYR A 7 20.10 -4.84 -10.55
C TYR A 7 19.98 -6.16 -9.79
N HIS A 8 21.09 -6.66 -9.25
CA HIS A 8 21.10 -7.87 -8.44
C HIS A 8 21.74 -7.62 -7.08
N ILE A 9 21.02 -7.95 -6.02
CA ILE A 9 21.44 -7.83 -4.61
C ILE A 9 21.28 -9.18 -3.90
N TRP A 10 21.77 -9.32 -2.67
CA TRP A 10 21.52 -10.53 -1.88
C TRP A 10 20.47 -10.28 -0.79
N GLN A 11 19.61 -11.26 -0.56
CA GLN A 11 18.50 -11.15 0.38
C GLN A 11 18.49 -12.38 1.28
N TYR A 12 18.52 -12.16 2.58
CA TYR A 12 18.67 -13.18 3.62
C TYR A 12 17.70 -12.93 4.77
N GLN A 13 17.48 -13.96 5.59
CA GLN A 13 16.78 -13.87 6.86
C GLN A 13 17.79 -13.76 8.01
N LEU A 14 17.37 -13.25 9.17
CA LEU A 14 18.21 -13.16 10.38
C LEU A 14 18.78 -14.52 10.82
N GLY A 15 18.06 -15.60 10.52
CA GLY A 15 18.50 -16.98 10.77
C GLY A 15 19.67 -17.43 9.89
N ASP A 16 19.87 -16.81 8.72
CA ASP A 16 20.97 -17.17 7.81
C ASP A 16 22.33 -16.63 8.29
N VAL A 17 22.32 -15.61 9.16
CA VAL A 17 23.54 -15.02 9.74
C VAL A 17 24.01 -15.86 10.91
N ARG A 18 25.23 -16.39 10.82
CA ARG A 18 25.87 -17.18 11.88
C ARG A 18 26.57 -16.25 12.87
N GLU A 19 26.38 -16.48 14.15
CA GLU A 19 27.09 -15.79 15.24
C GLU A 19 28.04 -16.79 15.92
N GLN A 20 29.34 -16.48 15.97
CA GLN A 20 30.34 -17.25 16.70
C GLN A 20 31.26 -16.28 17.45
N ASN A 21 31.44 -16.48 18.76
CA ASN A 21 32.28 -15.62 19.61
C ASN A 21 31.96 -14.11 19.52
N GLY A 22 30.70 -13.77 19.21
CA GLY A 22 30.25 -12.37 19.07
C GLY A 22 30.61 -11.70 17.73
N GLU A 23 31.11 -12.48 16.76
CA GLU A 23 31.29 -12.08 15.36
C GLU A 23 30.22 -12.70 14.47
N PHE A 24 29.73 -11.92 13.50
CA PHE A 24 28.70 -12.35 12.56
C PHE A 24 29.32 -12.72 11.22
N SER A 25 28.85 -13.82 10.63
CA SER A 25 29.28 -14.27 9.31
C SER A 25 28.16 -14.81 8.44
N LEU A 26 28.34 -14.69 7.14
CA LEU A 26 27.43 -15.19 6.12
C LEU A 26 28.22 -15.74 4.93
N VAL A 27 27.74 -16.80 4.29
CA VAL A 27 28.35 -17.33 3.05
C VAL A 27 27.42 -17.01 1.90
N TYR A 28 27.98 -16.51 0.79
CA TYR A 28 27.17 -16.16 -0.37
C TYR A 28 27.82 -16.51 -1.70
N THR A 29 26.99 -16.68 -2.71
CA THR A 29 27.41 -16.93 -4.09
C THR A 29 26.72 -15.97 -5.07
N GLN A 30 27.30 -15.77 -6.25
CA GLN A 30 26.65 -14.97 -7.31
C GLN A 30 25.31 -15.60 -7.74
N ALA A 31 25.19 -16.92 -7.67
CA ALA A 31 23.97 -17.65 -8.04
C ALA A 31 22.78 -17.39 -7.10
N GLU A 32 23.00 -16.84 -5.91
CA GLU A 32 21.93 -16.50 -4.95
C GLU A 32 21.33 -15.11 -5.18
N ALA A 33 22.06 -14.19 -5.84
CA ALA A 33 21.65 -12.79 -5.96
C ALA A 33 20.24 -12.63 -6.59
N LYS A 34 19.35 -11.90 -5.95
CA LYS A 34 17.98 -11.68 -6.39
C LYS A 34 17.90 -10.42 -7.23
N GLN A 35 17.05 -10.49 -8.26
CA GLN A 35 16.78 -9.35 -9.14
C GLN A 35 15.95 -8.30 -8.39
N THR A 36 16.29 -7.03 -8.56
CA THR A 36 15.58 -5.89 -7.97
C THR A 36 15.50 -4.74 -8.99
N SER A 37 14.44 -3.95 -8.89
CA SER A 37 14.19 -2.81 -9.77
C SER A 37 15.16 -1.65 -9.50
N GLU A 38 15.26 -0.76 -10.47
CA GLU A 38 16.03 0.48 -10.36
C GLU A 38 15.53 1.41 -9.26
N THR A 39 16.48 1.91 -8.48
CA THR A 39 16.31 2.99 -7.51
C THR A 39 17.45 4.01 -7.73
N PHE A 40 17.30 5.25 -7.25
CA PHE A 40 18.42 6.19 -7.29
C PHE A 40 19.64 5.66 -6.54
N MET A 41 19.44 5.08 -5.35
CA MET A 41 20.55 4.55 -4.55
C MET A 41 21.34 3.49 -5.30
N TYR A 42 20.67 2.61 -6.04
CA TYR A 42 21.30 1.58 -6.86
C TYR A 42 22.06 2.17 -8.04
N TYR A 43 21.45 3.13 -8.75
CA TYR A 43 22.11 3.84 -9.83
C TYR A 43 23.36 4.59 -9.36
N ILE A 44 23.26 5.35 -8.27
CA ILE A 44 24.40 6.09 -7.68
C ILE A 44 25.50 5.13 -7.26
N LEU A 45 25.18 4.05 -6.54
CA LEU A 45 26.17 3.07 -6.12
C LEU A 45 26.87 2.44 -7.34
N HIS A 46 26.12 2.06 -8.37
CA HIS A 46 26.66 1.40 -9.55
C HIS A 46 27.51 2.31 -10.43
N GLU A 47 26.95 3.46 -10.83
CA GLU A 47 27.50 4.28 -11.89
C GLU A 47 28.39 5.41 -11.36
N LYS A 48 28.05 6.01 -10.21
CA LYS A 48 28.78 7.15 -9.65
C LYS A 48 29.87 6.73 -8.66
N ILE A 49 29.57 5.76 -7.79
CA ILE A 49 30.52 5.30 -6.75
C ILE A 49 31.42 4.18 -7.29
N MET A 50 30.83 3.14 -7.90
CA MET A 50 31.58 2.00 -8.42
C MET A 50 32.15 2.24 -9.82
N ASN A 51 31.80 3.35 -10.49
CA ASN A 51 32.24 3.71 -11.84
C ASN A 51 31.97 2.61 -12.89
N LYS A 52 30.82 1.94 -12.80
CA LYS A 52 30.40 0.91 -13.76
C LYS A 52 29.26 1.39 -14.63
N LYS A 53 29.31 1.10 -15.94
CA LYS A 53 28.17 1.32 -16.84
C LYS A 53 27.15 0.20 -16.70
N PHE A 54 25.86 0.54 -16.71
CA PHE A 54 24.80 -0.46 -16.73
C PHE A 54 24.88 -1.33 -18.00
N ASP A 55 24.85 -2.65 -17.82
CA ASP A 55 24.85 -3.61 -18.92
C ASP A 55 23.43 -4.19 -19.12
N ALA A 56 22.77 -3.78 -20.21
CA ALA A 56 21.42 -4.21 -20.58
C ALA A 56 21.39 -5.55 -21.33
N THR A 57 22.54 -6.10 -21.72
CA THR A 57 22.59 -7.29 -22.58
C THR A 57 22.20 -8.55 -21.81
N THR A 58 21.43 -9.43 -22.45
CA THR A 58 21.04 -10.72 -21.88
C THR A 58 21.98 -11.81 -22.38
N GLU A 59 22.76 -12.38 -21.47
CA GLU A 59 23.62 -13.54 -21.71
C GLU A 59 23.10 -14.75 -20.95
N TYR A 60 23.24 -15.93 -21.55
CA TYR A 60 22.90 -17.21 -20.93
C TYR A 60 24.15 -18.05 -20.72
N ILE A 61 24.20 -18.78 -19.60
CA ILE A 61 25.26 -19.72 -19.26
C ILE A 61 24.67 -21.13 -19.27
N THR A 62 25.32 -22.05 -19.96
CA THR A 62 25.03 -23.49 -19.91
C THR A 62 25.68 -24.10 -18.66
N ASN A 63 24.87 -24.75 -17.82
CA ASN A 63 25.34 -25.34 -16.58
C ASN A 63 26.10 -26.64 -16.89
N GLN A 64 27.43 -26.58 -17.06
CA GLN A 64 28.25 -27.77 -17.34
C GLN A 64 28.53 -28.65 -16.11
N ASN A 65 28.01 -28.33 -14.92
CA ASN A 65 28.35 -29.03 -13.67
C ASN A 65 27.13 -29.48 -12.87
N THR A 66 26.36 -30.44 -13.40
CA THR A 66 25.55 -31.35 -12.57
C THR A 66 25.86 -32.80 -12.92
N PRO A 67 26.48 -33.59 -12.02
CA PRO A 67 26.71 -35.01 -12.23
C PRO A 67 25.41 -35.77 -11.94
N ASN A 68 24.44 -35.69 -12.86
CA ASN A 68 23.26 -36.55 -12.77
C ASN A 68 22.96 -37.14 -14.16
N PRO A 69 23.37 -38.38 -14.45
CA PRO A 69 23.36 -38.96 -15.80
C PRO A 69 21.96 -39.31 -16.34
N LYS A 70 20.88 -38.74 -15.78
CA LYS A 70 19.49 -39.00 -16.19
C LYS A 70 18.69 -37.77 -16.64
N ASN A 71 19.28 -36.57 -16.71
CA ASN A 71 18.57 -35.37 -17.19
C ASN A 71 19.43 -34.53 -18.15
N ASN A 72 19.34 -34.82 -19.45
CA ASN A 72 20.03 -34.09 -20.53
C ASN A 72 19.41 -32.72 -20.89
N ASN A 73 18.56 -32.14 -20.03
CA ASN A 73 17.97 -30.82 -20.24
C ASN A 73 18.53 -29.81 -19.23
N SER A 74 19.82 -29.47 -19.35
CA SER A 74 20.39 -28.32 -18.64
C SER A 74 19.80 -27.04 -19.24
N LYS A 75 18.69 -26.55 -18.70
CA LYS A 75 18.10 -25.27 -19.13
C LYS A 75 19.16 -24.17 -18.98
N PRO A 76 19.39 -23.34 -20.02
CA PRO A 76 20.31 -22.21 -19.94
C PRO A 76 19.88 -21.25 -18.82
N ILE A 77 20.80 -20.88 -17.94
CA ILE A 77 20.55 -19.96 -16.83
C ILE A 77 21.03 -18.56 -17.24
N LYS A 78 20.19 -17.55 -17.06
CA LYS A 78 20.56 -16.17 -17.36
C LYS A 78 21.72 -15.71 -16.46
N LYS A 79 22.78 -15.17 -17.05
CA LYS A 79 23.92 -14.59 -16.33
C LYS A 79 23.43 -13.37 -15.54
N LYS A 80 23.72 -13.35 -14.24
CA LYS A 80 23.41 -12.21 -13.38
C LYS A 80 24.47 -11.13 -13.55
N LYS A 81 24.04 -9.97 -14.05
CA LYS A 81 24.85 -8.76 -14.31
C LYS A 81 24.42 -7.62 -13.40
N ASN A 82 25.13 -6.50 -13.39
CA ASN A 82 24.81 -5.30 -12.58
C ASN A 82 24.65 -5.65 -11.08
N LEU A 83 25.60 -6.43 -10.55
CA LEU A 83 25.63 -6.83 -9.15
C LEU A 83 26.01 -5.65 -8.27
N LEU A 84 25.20 -5.40 -7.26
CA LEU A 84 25.41 -4.38 -6.25
C LEU A 84 25.84 -5.05 -4.95
N PRO A 85 26.89 -4.55 -4.28
CA PRO A 85 27.38 -5.09 -3.02
C PRO A 85 26.49 -4.63 -1.85
N ILE A 86 25.21 -5.00 -1.93
CA ILE A 86 24.15 -4.74 -0.96
C ILE A 86 23.55 -6.08 -0.54
N MET A 87 23.38 -6.24 0.77
CA MET A 87 22.69 -7.37 1.38
C MET A 87 21.53 -6.87 2.23
N THR A 88 20.35 -7.47 2.08
CA THR A 88 19.21 -7.19 2.96
C THR A 88 18.96 -8.33 3.92
N ILE A 89 18.72 -8.03 5.19
CA ILE A 89 18.41 -9.01 6.23
C ILE A 89 17.00 -8.77 6.74
N GLU A 90 16.11 -9.73 6.54
CA GLU A 90 14.75 -9.73 7.05
C GLU A 90 14.68 -10.42 8.41
N THR A 91 13.92 -9.84 9.33
CA THR A 91 13.83 -10.36 10.70
C THR A 91 12.45 -10.90 11.06
N GLY A 92 11.44 -10.64 10.22
CA GLY A 92 10.04 -10.99 10.49
C GLY A 92 9.40 -10.21 11.65
N ARG A 93 8.07 -10.36 11.80
CA ARG A 93 7.27 -9.65 12.82
C ARG A 93 7.21 -10.35 14.19
N GLY A 94 7.44 -11.66 14.24
CA GLY A 94 7.34 -12.49 15.46
C GLY A 94 8.67 -12.72 16.18
N ARG A 95 9.50 -11.67 16.34
CA ARG A 95 10.84 -11.77 16.92
C ARG A 95 10.81 -12.14 18.41
N SER A 96 11.66 -13.07 18.81
CA SER A 96 11.95 -13.33 20.22
C SER A 96 12.84 -12.23 20.83
N GLU A 97 12.97 -12.22 22.16
CA GLU A 97 13.91 -11.32 22.86
C GLU A 97 15.37 -11.58 22.47
N GLU A 98 15.69 -12.84 22.17
CA GLU A 98 16.99 -13.26 21.65
C GLU A 98 17.23 -12.71 20.23
N ASP A 99 16.23 -12.79 19.35
CA ASP A 99 16.33 -12.23 17.99
C ASP A 99 16.55 -10.72 18.01
N ASN A 100 15.86 -10.00 18.92
CA ASN A 100 16.04 -8.55 19.08
C ASN A 100 17.45 -8.21 19.57
N SER A 101 17.98 -8.99 20.52
CA SER A 101 19.34 -8.82 21.03
C SER A 101 20.40 -9.11 19.95
N LYS A 102 20.21 -10.19 19.19
CA LYS A 102 21.07 -10.55 18.04
C LYS A 102 21.05 -9.45 17.00
N LEU A 103 19.86 -8.98 16.62
CA LEU A 103 19.68 -7.91 15.64
C LEU A 103 20.37 -6.62 16.08
N LYS A 104 20.23 -6.21 17.34
CA LYS A 104 20.88 -5.00 17.86
C LYS A 104 22.40 -5.09 17.68
N ARG A 105 23.02 -6.19 18.11
CA ARG A 105 24.47 -6.42 17.94
C ARG A 105 24.89 -6.44 16.47
N LEU A 106 24.06 -7.03 15.60
CA LEU A 106 24.30 -7.09 14.17
C LEU A 106 24.26 -5.70 13.50
N LEU A 107 23.29 -4.86 13.88
CA LEU A 107 23.19 -3.48 13.38
C LEU A 107 24.37 -2.62 13.83
N GLU A 108 24.87 -2.82 15.06
CA GLU A 108 26.02 -2.09 15.60
C GLU A 108 27.35 -2.53 14.96
N LYS A 109 27.56 -3.83 14.72
CA LYS A 109 28.86 -4.37 14.28
C LYS A 109 28.97 -4.68 12.79
N GLY A 110 27.85 -4.88 12.10
CA GLY A 110 27.86 -5.49 10.77
C GLY A 110 28.25 -6.97 10.79
N PHE A 111 28.69 -7.50 9.65
CA PHE A 111 29.09 -8.91 9.51
C PHE A 111 30.11 -9.14 8.40
N THR A 112 30.83 -10.27 8.49
CA THR A 112 31.75 -10.72 7.44
C THR A 112 31.06 -11.70 6.49
N ALA A 113 30.97 -11.34 5.21
CA ALA A 113 30.45 -12.19 4.15
C ALA A 113 31.56 -12.90 3.38
N ILE A 114 31.50 -14.23 3.30
CA ILE A 114 32.46 -15.09 2.61
C ILE A 114 31.91 -15.39 1.20
N TYR A 115 32.57 -14.84 0.18
CA TYR A 115 32.20 -15.09 -1.21
C TYR A 115 32.80 -16.41 -1.68
N THR A 116 31.96 -17.34 -2.11
CA THR A 116 32.38 -18.67 -2.57
C THR A 116 31.99 -18.92 -4.03
N LYS A 117 32.75 -19.80 -4.69
CA LYS A 117 32.30 -20.42 -5.96
C LYS A 117 31.17 -21.41 -5.68
N SER A 118 30.43 -21.77 -6.72
CA SER A 118 29.37 -22.80 -6.63
C SER A 118 29.85 -24.17 -6.14
N ASN A 119 31.16 -24.46 -6.19
CA ASN A 119 31.76 -25.67 -5.65
C ASN A 119 32.22 -25.54 -4.18
N GLY A 120 31.89 -24.44 -3.49
CA GLY A 120 32.23 -24.20 -2.09
C GLY A 120 33.62 -23.62 -1.84
N GLN A 121 34.43 -23.38 -2.88
CA GLN A 121 35.75 -22.77 -2.72
C GLN A 121 35.62 -21.29 -2.32
N GLU A 122 36.23 -20.91 -1.19
CA GLU A 122 36.35 -19.51 -0.76
C GLU A 122 37.19 -18.70 -1.75
N ILE A 123 36.65 -17.56 -2.18
CA ILE A 123 37.32 -16.62 -3.10
C ILE A 123 37.85 -15.43 -2.31
N THR A 124 37.01 -14.83 -1.46
CA THR A 124 37.34 -13.61 -0.72
C THR A 124 36.36 -13.37 0.42
N ARG A 125 36.78 -12.57 1.40
CA ARG A 125 35.95 -12.09 2.52
C ARG A 125 35.64 -10.62 2.37
N HIS A 126 34.44 -10.23 2.79
CA HIS A 126 33.92 -8.88 2.66
C HIS A 126 33.29 -8.44 3.96
N SER A 127 33.58 -7.22 4.40
CA SER A 127 32.93 -6.60 5.55
C SER A 127 31.69 -5.82 5.08
N TYR A 128 30.54 -6.10 5.68
CA TYR A 128 29.27 -5.44 5.40
C TYR A 128 28.80 -4.70 6.65
N VAL A 129 28.45 -3.43 6.48
CA VAL A 129 28.00 -2.53 7.55
C VAL A 129 26.58 -2.06 7.32
N PHE A 130 25.86 -1.77 8.40
CA PHE A 130 24.48 -1.31 8.33
C PHE A 130 24.42 0.11 7.74
N LEU A 131 23.50 0.34 6.79
CA LEU A 131 23.23 1.65 6.24
C LEU A 131 22.20 2.37 7.12
N ASP A 132 22.68 2.91 8.23
CA ASP A 132 21.89 3.51 9.32
C ASP A 132 21.18 4.82 8.97
N ASN A 133 21.60 5.53 7.93
CA ASN A 133 20.98 6.78 7.51
C ASN A 133 19.86 6.59 6.48
N VAL A 134 19.49 5.34 6.15
CA VAL A 134 18.39 5.01 5.24
C VAL A 134 17.49 3.97 5.88
N LEU A 135 16.29 4.40 6.28
CA LEU A 135 15.25 3.49 6.75
C LEU A 135 13.88 3.96 6.26
N SER A 136 13.32 3.23 5.30
CA SER A 136 11.97 3.53 4.80
C SER A 136 10.90 2.98 5.75
N GLY A 137 9.73 3.61 5.79
CA GLY A 137 8.58 3.07 6.52
C GLY A 137 8.18 1.66 6.03
N ALA A 138 8.37 1.37 4.73
CA ALA A 138 8.16 0.04 4.17
C ALA A 138 9.20 -0.98 4.68
N GLN A 139 10.48 -0.62 4.71
CA GLN A 139 11.54 -1.45 5.28
C GLN A 139 11.27 -1.77 6.76
N ASN A 140 10.76 -0.80 7.53
CA ASN A 140 10.35 -1.03 8.90
C ASN A 140 9.14 -2.00 8.98
N LYS A 141 8.11 -1.80 8.15
CA LYS A 141 6.92 -2.67 8.06
C LYS A 141 7.23 -4.12 7.62
N GLU A 142 8.21 -4.28 6.74
CA GLU A 142 8.74 -5.57 6.26
C GLU A 142 9.82 -6.13 7.20
N CYS A 143 10.25 -5.35 8.19
CA CYS A 143 11.34 -5.67 9.11
C CYS A 143 12.63 -6.06 8.35
N ARG A 144 12.93 -5.34 7.27
CA ARG A 144 14.08 -5.55 6.38
C ARG A 144 15.15 -4.49 6.64
N GLN A 145 16.37 -4.92 6.97
CA GLN A 145 17.53 -4.07 7.21
C GLN A 145 18.49 -4.12 6.02
N LEU A 146 19.18 -3.02 5.72
CA LEU A 146 20.05 -2.89 4.54
C LEU A 146 21.51 -2.75 4.96
N PHE A 147 22.37 -3.61 4.42
CA PHE A 147 23.80 -3.63 4.64
C PHE A 147 24.55 -3.42 3.33
N VAL A 148 25.63 -2.65 3.38
CA VAL A 148 26.46 -2.32 2.21
C VAL A 148 27.90 -2.70 2.51
N LEU A 149 28.63 -3.11 1.48
CA LEU A 149 30.07 -3.36 1.60
C LEU A 149 30.79 -2.11 2.12
N GLU A 150 31.54 -2.29 3.22
CA GLU A 150 32.10 -1.22 4.05
C GLU A 150 32.81 -0.12 3.25
N LYS A 151 33.63 -0.50 2.27
CA LYS A 151 34.38 0.46 1.45
C LYS A 151 33.53 1.46 0.63
N TYR A 152 32.24 1.17 0.44
CA TYR A 152 31.31 2.06 -0.28
C TYR A 152 30.31 2.75 0.64
N ALA A 153 30.23 2.36 1.92
CA ALA A 153 29.18 2.80 2.83
C ALA A 153 29.20 4.32 3.03
N GLU A 154 30.35 4.90 3.43
CA GLU A 154 30.47 6.34 3.68
C GLU A 154 30.21 7.20 2.43
N ALA A 155 30.72 6.78 1.27
CA ALA A 155 30.44 7.47 0.01
C ALA A 155 28.94 7.43 -0.31
N LEU A 156 28.28 6.29 -0.13
CA LEU A 156 26.85 6.16 -0.39
C LEU A 156 26.01 7.00 0.59
N LYS A 157 26.38 7.02 1.88
CA LYS A 157 25.73 7.87 2.89
C LYS A 157 25.77 9.33 2.48
N ALA A 158 26.94 9.83 2.06
CA ALA A 158 27.11 11.20 1.61
C ALA A 158 26.27 11.53 0.36
N HIS A 159 26.18 10.63 -0.63
CA HIS A 159 25.35 10.87 -1.82
C HIS A 159 23.86 10.89 -1.48
N VAL A 160 23.41 10.00 -0.60
CA VAL A 160 22.00 9.91 -0.19
C VAL A 160 21.56 11.15 0.59
N SER A 161 22.41 11.68 1.47
CA SER A 161 22.13 12.87 2.26
C SER A 161 22.50 14.19 1.58
N LEU A 162 23.06 14.13 0.37
CA LEU A 162 23.72 15.27 -0.29
C LEU A 162 24.78 15.95 0.60
N GLY A 163 25.46 15.15 1.43
CA GLY A 163 26.42 15.63 2.42
C GLY A 163 25.84 16.57 3.48
N THR A 164 24.52 16.62 3.61
CA THR A 164 23.80 17.62 4.42
C THR A 164 22.85 16.91 5.39
N GLU A 165 23.27 16.81 6.65
CA GLU A 165 22.49 16.19 7.73
C GLU A 165 22.15 17.22 8.82
N PRO A 166 20.92 17.18 9.41
CA PRO A 166 20.57 18.02 10.54
C PRO A 166 21.38 17.67 11.78
N THR A 167 21.74 18.66 12.59
CA THR A 167 22.39 18.43 13.90
C THR A 167 21.39 17.99 14.96
N LYS A 168 20.15 18.51 14.91
CA LYS A 168 19.03 18.14 15.78
C LYS A 168 17.78 17.98 14.93
N CYS A 169 17.16 16.80 14.96
CA CYS A 169 15.92 16.53 14.23
C CYS A 169 15.14 15.35 14.82
N THR A 170 13.88 15.21 14.39
CA THR A 170 13.15 13.94 14.50
C THR A 170 13.80 12.87 13.60
N VAL A 171 14.48 11.89 14.20
CA VAL A 171 15.26 10.86 13.47
C VAL A 171 14.44 10.17 12.37
N SER A 172 13.20 9.79 12.65
CA SER A 172 12.33 9.11 11.68
C SER A 172 12.05 9.95 10.43
N LYS A 173 11.93 11.29 10.56
CA LYS A 173 11.71 12.19 9.42
C LYS A 173 12.95 12.29 8.54
N ASN A 174 14.13 12.36 9.14
CA ASN A 174 15.39 12.39 8.40
C ASN A 174 15.68 11.06 7.67
N LEU A 175 15.45 9.93 8.33
CA LEU A 175 15.55 8.62 7.71
C LEU A 175 14.57 8.47 6.53
N THR A 176 13.34 9.00 6.66
CA THR A 176 12.34 8.98 5.59
C THR A 176 12.76 9.86 4.40
N ARG A 177 13.35 11.04 4.64
CA ARG A 177 13.93 11.90 3.59
C ARG A 177 14.99 11.12 2.78
N ASN A 178 15.92 10.47 3.46
CA ASN A 178 16.99 9.69 2.83
C ASN A 178 16.45 8.43 2.14
N ALA A 179 15.41 7.81 2.71
CA ALA A 179 14.75 6.63 2.15
C ALA A 179 14.01 6.89 0.82
N LEU A 180 13.78 8.15 0.44
CA LEU A 180 13.28 8.47 -0.91
C LEU A 180 14.17 7.86 -2.00
N MET A 181 15.47 7.73 -1.73
CA MET A 181 16.48 7.17 -2.62
C MET A 181 16.34 5.67 -2.87
N THR A 182 15.56 4.96 -2.04
CA THR A 182 15.28 3.53 -2.18
C THR A 182 13.97 3.25 -2.91
N THR A 183 13.26 4.28 -3.38
CA THR A 183 12.01 4.10 -4.13
C THR A 183 12.30 3.55 -5.51
N ASP A 184 11.51 2.57 -5.95
CA ASP A 184 11.56 2.05 -7.32
C ASP A 184 11.17 3.14 -8.32
N VAL A 185 12.08 3.52 -9.21
CA VAL A 185 11.87 4.65 -10.14
C VAL A 185 12.30 4.29 -11.57
N TYR A 186 11.74 5.00 -12.54
CA TYR A 186 12.39 5.20 -13.84
C TYR A 186 13.27 6.45 -13.74
N LEU A 187 14.55 6.35 -14.09
CA LEU A 187 15.47 7.49 -14.05
C LEU A 187 15.46 8.22 -15.39
N CYS A 188 14.61 9.24 -15.50
CA CYS A 188 14.54 10.11 -16.68
C CYS A 188 15.74 11.06 -16.70
N PRO A 189 16.64 10.98 -17.70
CA PRO A 189 17.81 11.85 -17.78
C PRO A 189 17.40 13.33 -17.88
N VAL A 190 18.04 14.18 -17.07
CA VAL A 190 17.83 15.63 -17.04
C VAL A 190 19.14 16.33 -16.69
N ASP A 191 19.43 17.46 -17.35
CA ASP A 191 20.53 18.32 -16.95
C ASP A 191 20.14 19.12 -15.69
N MET A 192 20.69 18.73 -14.54
CA MET A 192 20.42 19.39 -13.27
C MET A 192 20.82 20.87 -13.26
N LYS A 193 21.62 21.36 -14.21
CA LYS A 193 21.93 22.80 -14.34
C LYS A 193 20.82 23.59 -15.02
N GLN A 194 20.00 22.93 -15.85
CA GLN A 194 18.92 23.56 -16.60
C GLN A 194 17.57 23.39 -15.89
N LEU A 195 17.44 22.35 -15.06
CA LEU A 195 16.23 22.10 -14.28
C LEU A 195 15.99 23.24 -13.28
N THR A 196 14.88 23.95 -13.45
CA THR A 196 14.45 25.02 -12.53
C THR A 196 13.28 24.54 -11.68
N ILE A 197 13.47 24.57 -10.35
CA ILE A 197 12.46 24.20 -9.37
C ILE A 197 12.06 25.46 -8.60
N CYS A 198 10.77 25.76 -8.56
CA CYS A 198 10.22 26.84 -7.74
C CYS A 198 9.38 26.23 -6.61
N ILE A 199 9.77 26.49 -5.37
CA ILE A 199 9.08 25.99 -4.17
C ILE A 199 8.28 27.13 -3.55
N LEU A 200 6.97 27.01 -3.53
CA LEU A 200 6.06 27.94 -2.87
C LEU A 200 5.86 27.55 -1.40
N PRO A 201 5.56 28.50 -0.51
CA PRO A 201 5.12 28.15 0.83
C PRO A 201 3.82 27.34 0.82
N ASP A 202 3.63 26.49 1.82
CA ASP A 202 2.32 25.87 2.05
C ASP A 202 1.30 26.95 2.46
N LYS A 203 0.02 26.71 2.13
CA LYS A 203 -1.06 27.63 2.47
C LYS A 203 -2.04 26.97 3.43
N GLU A 204 -1.99 27.42 4.68
CA GLU A 204 -3.00 27.09 5.68
C GLU A 204 -4.17 28.07 5.59
N ILE A 205 -5.40 27.55 5.51
CA ILE A 205 -6.63 28.34 5.55
C ILE A 205 -7.53 27.87 6.71
N PRO A 206 -8.25 28.77 7.38
CA PRO A 206 -9.26 28.38 8.35
C PRO A 206 -10.49 27.86 7.62
N ILE A 207 -10.90 26.64 7.94
CA ILE A 207 -12.15 26.04 7.49
C ILE A 207 -13.06 25.88 8.69
N THR A 208 -14.28 26.38 8.58
CA THR A 208 -15.30 26.25 9.62
C THR A 208 -16.39 25.30 9.15
N GLU A 209 -16.59 24.20 9.88
CA GLU A 209 -17.65 23.23 9.61
C GLU A 209 -18.21 22.63 10.91
N ASP A 210 -19.39 22.02 10.81
CA ASP A 210 -19.94 21.21 11.89
C ASP A 210 -19.25 19.83 11.87
N VAL A 211 -18.62 19.46 12.97
CA VAL A 211 -17.81 18.23 13.07
C VAL A 211 -18.31 17.33 14.19
N GLU A 212 -18.10 16.03 14.03
CA GLU A 212 -18.23 15.06 15.11
C GLU A 212 -16.85 14.84 15.74
N MET A 213 -16.70 15.15 17.03
CA MET A 213 -15.44 15.03 17.74
C MET A 213 -15.52 13.95 18.81
N ILE A 214 -14.39 13.27 19.03
CA ILE A 214 -14.18 12.43 20.20
C ILE A 214 -13.69 13.32 21.34
N LEU A 215 -14.52 13.48 22.37
CA LEU A 215 -14.20 14.26 23.56
C LEU A 215 -13.96 13.34 24.76
N PRO A 216 -13.15 13.77 25.74
CA PRO A 216 -13.07 13.07 27.03
C PRO A 216 -14.47 12.94 27.67
N TYR A 217 -14.75 11.76 28.23
CA TYR A 217 -15.96 11.50 29.01
C TYR A 217 -15.60 11.39 30.50
N HIS A 218 -16.27 12.17 31.33
CA HIS A 218 -16.10 12.12 32.78
C HIS A 218 -17.12 11.13 33.37
N ARG A 219 -16.61 10.02 33.91
CA ARG A 219 -17.40 8.96 34.54
C ARG A 219 -18.07 9.45 35.82
N THR A 220 -19.28 8.97 36.09
CA THR A 220 -19.88 9.10 37.43
C THR A 220 -19.19 8.17 38.43
N PRO A 221 -19.34 8.37 39.75
CA PRO A 221 -18.78 7.46 40.76
C PRO A 221 -19.23 6.00 40.58
N GLU A 222 -20.48 5.76 40.15
CA GLU A 222 -21.00 4.42 39.86
C GLU A 222 -20.33 3.81 38.63
N GLU A 223 -20.12 4.61 37.58
CA GLU A 223 -19.44 4.18 36.37
C GLU A 223 -17.94 3.90 36.60
N GLU A 224 -17.31 4.60 37.55
CA GLU A 224 -15.92 4.34 37.96
C GLU A 224 -15.78 2.97 38.65
N ASP A 225 -16.75 2.59 39.49
CA ASP A 225 -16.82 1.24 40.08
C ASP A 225 -17.05 0.17 38.99
N MET A 226 -17.95 0.44 38.03
CA MET A 226 -18.17 -0.45 36.88
C MET A 226 -16.91 -0.60 36.02
N TYR A 227 -16.20 0.50 35.76
CA TYR A 227 -14.96 0.51 34.98
C TYR A 227 -13.84 -0.25 35.71
N THR A 228 -13.72 -0.09 37.03
CA THR A 228 -12.76 -0.84 37.85
C THR A 228 -12.99 -2.35 37.74
N LYS A 229 -14.26 -2.79 37.83
CA LYS A 229 -14.63 -4.21 37.65
C LYS A 229 -14.34 -4.70 36.23
N LEU A 230 -14.55 -3.86 35.22
CA LEU A 230 -14.23 -4.16 33.82
C LEU A 230 -12.72 -4.32 33.61
N GLN A 231 -11.90 -3.43 34.16
CA GLN A 231 -10.44 -3.52 34.09
C GLN A 231 -9.92 -4.79 34.75
N ALA A 232 -10.41 -5.14 35.93
CA ALA A 232 -10.05 -6.40 36.60
C ALA A 232 -10.37 -7.62 35.73
N TYR A 233 -11.56 -7.66 35.11
CA TYR A 233 -11.92 -8.72 34.17
C TYR A 233 -10.99 -8.76 32.95
N MET A 234 -10.66 -7.60 32.35
CA MET A 234 -9.76 -7.52 31.21
C MET A 234 -8.33 -7.99 31.55
N GLU A 235 -7.84 -7.69 32.75
CA GLU A 235 -6.54 -8.15 33.24
C GLU A 235 -6.51 -9.67 33.45
N GLU A 236 -7.57 -10.24 34.04
CA GLU A 236 -7.74 -11.69 34.20
C GLU A 236 -7.75 -12.41 32.83
N GLU A 237 -8.53 -11.90 31.88
CA GLU A 237 -8.59 -12.42 30.50
C GLU A 237 -7.23 -12.35 29.80
N LYS A 238 -6.53 -11.21 29.93
CA LYS A 238 -5.19 -11.01 29.37
C LYS A 238 -4.17 -11.95 30.00
N HIS A 239 -4.24 -12.17 31.32
CA HIS A 239 -3.40 -13.12 32.02
C HIS A 239 -3.64 -14.55 31.52
N TYR A 240 -4.91 -14.97 31.44
CA TYR A 240 -5.31 -16.28 30.94
C TYR A 240 -4.78 -16.53 29.52
N GLU A 241 -5.00 -15.57 28.62
CA GLU A 241 -4.59 -15.67 27.23
C GLU A 241 -3.06 -15.80 27.09
N LYS A 242 -2.31 -15.04 27.90
CA LYS A 242 -0.84 -15.12 27.96
C LYS A 242 -0.37 -16.51 28.40
N GLN A 243 -1.01 -17.12 29.40
CA GLN A 243 -0.67 -18.49 29.82
C GLN A 243 -1.04 -19.52 28.76
N ARG A 244 -2.22 -19.38 28.14
CA ARG A 244 -2.70 -20.24 27.05
C ARG A 244 -1.70 -20.26 25.89
N GLN A 245 -1.23 -19.08 25.46
CA GLN A 245 -0.26 -18.96 24.37
C GLN A 245 1.08 -19.58 24.72
N LYS A 246 1.60 -19.33 25.94
CA LYS A 246 2.84 -19.94 26.42
C LYS A 246 2.79 -21.47 26.37
N ILE A 247 1.71 -22.07 26.87
CA ILE A 247 1.56 -23.53 26.91
C ILE A 247 1.36 -24.10 25.51
N SER A 248 0.50 -23.47 24.70
CA SER A 248 0.32 -23.87 23.30
C SER A 248 1.63 -23.87 22.53
N GLN A 249 2.49 -22.86 22.74
CA GLN A 249 3.80 -22.80 22.10
C GLN A 249 4.75 -23.89 22.60
N LYS A 250 4.81 -24.14 23.92
CA LYS A 250 5.63 -25.22 24.48
C LYS A 250 5.27 -26.60 23.93
N VAL A 251 3.98 -26.87 23.73
CA VAL A 251 3.50 -28.13 23.16
C VAL A 251 3.82 -28.24 21.67
N LYS A 252 3.65 -27.15 20.91
CA LYS A 252 4.05 -27.09 19.49
C LYS A 252 5.55 -27.29 19.29
N ASP A 253 6.37 -26.71 20.16
CA ASP A 253 7.84 -26.84 20.14
C ASP A 253 8.33 -28.20 20.66
N HIS A 254 7.43 -29.10 21.06
CA HIS A 254 7.77 -30.40 21.67
C HIS A 254 8.64 -30.25 22.94
N LYS A 255 8.57 -29.11 23.63
CA LYS A 255 9.27 -28.85 24.90
C LYS A 255 8.60 -29.52 26.10
N ILE A 256 7.39 -30.06 25.90
CA ILE A 256 6.65 -30.84 26.89
C ILE A 256 6.18 -32.12 26.19
N GLU A 257 6.56 -33.28 26.72
CA GLU A 257 6.04 -34.56 26.27
C GLU A 257 4.65 -34.81 26.87
N LEU A 258 3.67 -35.05 26.02
CA LEU A 258 2.28 -35.33 26.40
C LEU A 258 1.79 -36.58 25.67
N PRO A 259 1.00 -37.45 26.33
CA PRO A 259 0.35 -38.56 25.66
C PRO A 259 -0.71 -38.08 24.66
N ILE A 260 -0.90 -38.85 23.59
CA ILE A 260 -1.97 -38.59 22.61
C ILE A 260 -3.31 -38.97 23.25
N ALA A 261 -4.29 -38.06 23.16
CA ALA A 261 -5.63 -38.26 23.68
C ALA A 261 -6.33 -39.45 23.00
N PRO A 262 -7.14 -40.24 23.75
CA PRO A 262 -8.07 -41.20 23.16
C PRO A 262 -8.96 -40.57 22.09
N ASN A 263 -9.44 -41.36 21.13
CA ASN A 263 -10.27 -40.89 20.02
C ASN A 263 -11.73 -40.60 20.45
N ASP A 264 -11.90 -39.79 21.48
CA ASP A 264 -13.17 -39.26 21.98
C ASP A 264 -13.09 -37.73 21.99
N ARG A 265 -13.55 -37.12 20.89
CA ARG A 265 -13.50 -35.67 20.75
C ARG A 265 -14.48 -34.93 21.65
N GLU A 266 -15.45 -35.61 22.26
CA GLU A 266 -16.36 -34.97 23.22
C GLU A 266 -15.75 -34.89 24.62
N GLN A 267 -14.85 -35.81 24.98
CA GLN A 267 -14.16 -35.78 26.26
C GLN A 267 -12.87 -34.96 26.25
N TYR A 268 -12.17 -34.88 25.11
CA TYR A 268 -10.88 -34.20 24.98
C TYR A 268 -11.00 -33.00 24.03
N LYS A 269 -11.18 -31.81 24.59
CA LYS A 269 -11.41 -30.59 23.81
C LYS A 269 -10.32 -29.54 24.05
N THR A 270 -10.10 -28.69 23.05
CA THR A 270 -9.28 -27.48 23.20
C THR A 270 -10.02 -26.44 24.04
N THR A 271 -9.30 -25.44 24.58
CA THR A 271 -9.90 -24.35 25.37
C THR A 271 -11.08 -23.70 24.64
N GLY A 272 -10.91 -23.32 23.37
CA GLY A 272 -11.96 -22.63 22.61
C GLY A 272 -13.18 -23.51 22.30
N ARG A 273 -13.02 -24.83 22.27
CA ARG A 273 -14.14 -25.75 22.05
C ARG A 273 -14.94 -25.96 23.34
N TRP A 274 -14.28 -26.02 24.50
CA TRP A 274 -14.95 -25.98 25.81
C TRP A 274 -15.73 -24.68 26.00
N GLU A 275 -15.16 -23.53 25.62
CA GLU A 275 -15.84 -22.23 25.74
C GLU A 275 -17.08 -22.17 24.85
N LYS A 276 -16.97 -22.59 23.58
CA LYS A 276 -18.04 -22.46 22.58
C LYS A 276 -19.18 -23.48 22.72
N GLU A 277 -18.86 -24.73 23.01
CA GLU A 277 -19.85 -25.82 22.98
C GLU A 277 -20.42 -26.13 24.36
N ASN A 278 -19.72 -25.76 25.43
CA ASN A 278 -20.04 -26.22 26.77
C ASN A 278 -20.13 -25.08 27.80
N SER A 279 -19.84 -23.82 27.43
CA SER A 279 -19.78 -22.67 28.36
C SER A 279 -18.85 -22.94 29.54
N ARG A 280 -17.67 -23.51 29.26
CA ARG A 280 -16.65 -23.85 30.25
C ARG A 280 -15.28 -23.36 29.81
N ARG A 281 -14.44 -23.02 30.78
CA ARG A 281 -13.05 -22.62 30.58
C ARG A 281 -12.13 -23.60 31.28
N VAL A 282 -10.98 -23.93 30.70
CA VAL A 282 -9.95 -24.70 31.41
C VAL A 282 -9.42 -23.84 32.54
N SER A 283 -9.42 -24.32 33.80
CA SER A 283 -8.96 -23.50 34.92
C SER A 283 -7.47 -23.17 34.79
N LEU A 284 -7.02 -22.03 35.35
CA LEU A 284 -5.63 -21.58 35.23
C LEU A 284 -4.61 -22.62 35.72
N GLU A 285 -4.95 -23.37 36.77
CA GLU A 285 -4.13 -24.45 37.29
C GLU A 285 -3.86 -25.52 36.23
N TYR A 286 -4.91 -26.06 35.61
CA TYR A 286 -4.81 -27.12 34.59
C TYR A 286 -4.36 -26.60 33.22
N LEU A 287 -4.60 -25.31 32.92
CA LEU A 287 -4.09 -24.68 31.71
C LEU A 287 -2.57 -24.74 31.68
N SER A 288 -1.91 -24.51 32.82
CA SER A 288 -0.45 -24.55 32.97
C SER A 288 0.14 -25.96 32.88
N LYS A 289 -0.68 -27.00 33.04
CA LYS A 289 -0.29 -28.41 33.09
C LYS A 289 -1.23 -29.27 32.22
N PRO A 290 -1.16 -29.16 30.88
CA PRO A 290 -1.97 -30.00 30.01
C PRO A 290 -1.61 -31.47 30.23
N ALA A 291 -2.63 -32.35 30.24
CA ALA A 291 -2.43 -33.78 30.44
C ALA A 291 -2.39 -34.55 29.11
N TRP A 292 -2.90 -33.96 28.03
CA TRP A 292 -3.13 -34.63 26.76
C TRP A 292 -2.82 -33.71 25.58
N LYS A 293 -2.45 -34.32 24.45
CA LYS A 293 -2.37 -33.64 23.15
C LYS A 293 -3.18 -34.35 22.08
N VAL A 294 -3.56 -33.60 21.05
CA VAL A 294 -4.01 -34.14 19.76
C VAL A 294 -3.02 -33.71 18.68
N GLU A 295 -2.74 -34.61 17.75
CA GLU A 295 -1.93 -34.30 16.58
C GLU A 295 -2.84 -34.00 15.40
N LYS A 296 -2.62 -32.85 14.77
CA LYS A 296 -3.31 -32.48 13.54
C LYS A 296 -2.68 -33.20 12.34
N LYS A 297 -3.41 -33.20 11.22
CA LYS A 297 -2.96 -33.83 9.96
C LYS A 297 -1.64 -33.25 9.42
N ASP A 298 -1.30 -32.03 9.83
CA ASP A 298 -0.08 -31.31 9.50
C ASP A 298 1.10 -31.61 10.46
N GLY A 299 0.92 -32.54 11.41
CA GLY A 299 1.93 -32.93 12.40
C GLY A 299 2.01 -31.99 13.61
N VAL A 300 1.17 -30.94 13.67
CA VAL A 300 1.18 -29.99 14.78
C VAL A 300 0.47 -30.59 16.01
N SER A 301 1.20 -30.66 17.13
CA SER A 301 0.64 -31.05 18.43
C SER A 301 -0.11 -29.88 19.08
N VAL A 302 -1.33 -30.12 19.56
CA VAL A 302 -2.17 -29.13 20.26
C VAL A 302 -2.64 -29.72 21.59
N PRO A 303 -2.53 -28.99 22.72
CA PRO A 303 -3.02 -29.49 24.01
C PRO A 303 -4.55 -29.56 24.05
N VAL A 304 -5.07 -30.55 24.78
CA VAL A 304 -6.49 -30.75 25.05
C VAL A 304 -6.72 -31.09 26.52
N TRP A 305 -7.94 -30.83 26.99
CA TRP A 305 -8.34 -30.97 28.38
C TRP A 305 -9.66 -31.72 28.52
N THR A 306 -9.84 -32.37 29.66
CA THR A 306 -11.08 -33.05 30.04
C THR A 306 -12.00 -32.14 30.86
N ILE A 307 -13.26 -32.52 31.00
CA ILE A 307 -14.25 -31.73 31.74
C ILE A 307 -13.82 -31.45 33.19
N GLY A 308 -13.15 -32.40 33.86
CA GLY A 308 -12.66 -32.25 35.23
C GLY A 308 -11.56 -31.20 35.39
N GLN A 309 -10.98 -30.73 34.29
CA GLN A 309 -9.96 -29.68 34.24
C GLN A 309 -10.54 -28.30 33.91
N THR A 310 -11.86 -28.21 33.80
CA THR A 310 -12.57 -27.00 33.39
C THR A 310 -13.51 -26.53 34.48
N GLU A 311 -13.87 -25.25 34.44
CA GLU A 311 -14.82 -24.57 35.32
C GLU A 311 -15.92 -23.90 34.47
N PRO A 312 -17.13 -23.67 35.04
CA PRO A 312 -18.15 -22.87 34.37
C PRO A 312 -17.60 -21.51 33.99
N TYR A 313 -17.88 -21.06 32.78
CA TYR A 313 -17.38 -19.79 32.28
C TYR A 313 -18.42 -19.12 31.40
N GLU A 314 -18.73 -17.88 31.74
CA GLU A 314 -19.56 -17.00 30.96
C GLU A 314 -18.68 -15.85 30.46
N LYS A 315 -18.50 -15.80 29.14
CA LYS A 315 -17.74 -14.74 28.51
C LYS A 315 -18.58 -13.46 28.57
N LYS A 316 -18.07 -12.44 29.26
CA LYS A 316 -18.73 -11.13 29.32
C LYS A 316 -18.47 -10.38 28.03
N GLU A 317 -19.49 -9.76 27.48
CA GLU A 317 -19.32 -8.78 26.41
C GLU A 317 -18.67 -7.53 26.99
N LEU A 318 -17.62 -7.04 26.32
CA LEU A 318 -17.00 -5.78 26.69
C LEU A 318 -17.89 -4.66 26.16
N PRO A 319 -18.52 -3.85 27.03
CA PRO A 319 -19.36 -2.76 26.57
C PRO A 319 -18.49 -1.72 25.85
N ILE A 320 -18.94 -1.23 24.71
CA ILE A 320 -18.35 -0.07 24.02
C ILE A 320 -19.29 1.11 24.29
N THR A 321 -19.07 1.80 25.40
CA THR A 321 -19.90 2.91 25.88
C THR A 321 -19.01 4.07 26.30
N PRO A 322 -19.55 5.29 26.47
CA PRO A 322 -18.74 6.43 26.90
C PRO A 322 -17.98 6.19 28.20
N TRP A 323 -18.63 5.57 29.18
CA TRP A 323 -17.98 5.23 30.45
C TRP A 323 -16.93 4.12 30.31
N SER A 324 -17.10 3.12 29.44
CA SER A 324 -16.10 2.05 29.32
C SER A 324 -14.85 2.55 28.59
N MET A 325 -15.01 3.46 27.63
CA MET A 325 -13.93 4.01 26.82
C MET A 325 -13.29 5.27 27.43
N GLY A 326 -14.03 6.00 28.28
CA GLY A 326 -13.64 7.33 28.77
C GLY A 326 -13.71 8.41 27.67
N LEU A 327 -14.45 8.13 26.60
CA LEU A 327 -14.56 8.97 25.40
C LEU A 327 -16.02 9.03 24.95
N GLN A 328 -16.48 10.19 24.49
CA GLN A 328 -17.82 10.39 23.94
C GLN A 328 -17.75 11.05 22.57
N LEU A 329 -18.70 10.71 21.70
CA LEU A 329 -18.93 11.46 20.47
C LEU A 329 -19.80 12.67 20.79
N ALA A 330 -19.39 13.83 20.30
CA ALA A 330 -20.14 15.07 20.41
C ALA A 330 -20.11 15.83 19.09
N GLU A 331 -21.25 16.39 18.71
CA GLU A 331 -21.35 17.32 17.60
C GLU A 331 -20.88 18.70 18.06
N VAL A 332 -19.80 19.20 17.45
CA VAL A 332 -19.25 20.53 17.70
C VAL A 332 -19.55 21.39 16.49
N LYS A 333 -20.44 22.37 16.69
CA LYS A 333 -20.86 23.27 15.62
C LYS A 333 -19.83 24.37 15.37
N ASN A 334 -19.70 24.76 14.10
CA ASN A 334 -18.77 25.80 13.66
C ASN A 334 -17.34 25.61 14.20
N HIS A 335 -16.86 24.37 14.24
CA HIS A 335 -15.49 24.10 14.62
C HIS A 335 -14.56 24.60 13.52
N THR A 336 -13.52 25.35 13.90
CA THR A 336 -12.55 25.89 12.95
C THR A 336 -11.28 25.06 13.00
N VAL A 337 -10.88 24.53 11.85
CA VAL A 337 -9.66 23.75 11.64
C VAL A 337 -8.78 24.50 10.63
N MET A 338 -7.46 24.46 10.82
CA MET A 338 -6.52 24.96 9.84
C MET A 338 -6.17 23.83 8.87
N GLU A 339 -6.46 24.02 7.59
CA GLU A 339 -6.20 23.04 6.53
C GLU A 339 -5.08 23.53 5.62
N ASN A 340 -4.09 22.67 5.34
CA ASN A 340 -3.11 22.91 4.30
C ASN A 340 -3.65 22.47 2.94
N VAL A 341 -4.17 23.41 2.16
CA VAL A 341 -4.90 23.09 0.92
C VAL A 341 -4.00 22.62 -0.22
N PHE A 342 -2.68 22.76 -0.12
CA PHE A 342 -1.75 22.34 -1.18
C PHE A 342 -0.68 21.35 -0.66
N ASP A 343 -0.97 20.61 0.42
CA ASP A 343 -0.05 19.62 0.99
C ASP A 343 0.28 18.50 -0.01
N GLY A 344 1.57 18.37 -0.35
CA GLY A 344 2.08 17.33 -1.24
C GLY A 344 1.91 17.64 -2.73
N MET A 345 1.32 18.80 -3.08
CA MET A 345 1.01 19.20 -4.43
C MET A 345 2.22 19.81 -5.16
N GLY A 346 2.37 19.46 -6.44
CA GLY A 346 3.19 20.21 -7.38
C GLY A 346 2.63 20.12 -8.78
N LEU A 347 3.26 20.79 -9.73
CA LEU A 347 2.95 20.77 -11.16
C LEU A 347 4.25 20.62 -11.95
N VAL A 348 4.15 19.99 -13.11
CA VAL A 348 5.25 19.91 -14.08
C VAL A 348 4.86 20.62 -15.37
N SER A 349 5.83 21.32 -15.97
CA SER A 349 5.64 22.02 -17.25
C SER A 349 5.29 21.02 -18.37
N LYS A 350 4.69 21.52 -19.45
CA LYS A 350 4.38 20.69 -20.63
C LYS A 350 5.65 20.16 -21.28
N GLU A 351 6.73 20.93 -21.26
CA GLU A 351 8.02 20.63 -21.88
C GLU A 351 8.69 19.46 -21.14
N LEU A 352 8.81 19.56 -19.82
CA LEU A 352 9.39 18.49 -19.01
C LEU A 352 8.47 17.27 -19.01
N GLY A 353 7.15 17.46 -18.96
CA GLY A 353 6.16 16.39 -19.12
C GLY A 353 6.35 15.62 -20.44
N ARG A 354 6.51 16.32 -21.56
CA ARG A 354 6.76 15.71 -22.87
C ARG A 354 8.11 14.99 -22.94
N GLN A 355 9.15 15.55 -22.32
CA GLN A 355 10.46 14.88 -22.22
C GLN A 355 10.33 13.53 -21.47
N MET A 356 9.62 13.52 -20.34
CA MET A 356 9.40 12.31 -19.55
C MET A 356 8.53 11.30 -20.30
N GLU A 357 7.47 11.74 -20.99
CA GLU A 357 6.62 10.88 -21.81
C GLU A 357 7.42 10.19 -22.94
N CYS A 358 8.24 10.95 -23.67
CA CYS A 358 9.13 10.42 -24.70
C CYS A 358 10.14 9.42 -24.11
N PHE A 359 10.71 9.71 -22.95
CA PHE A 359 11.63 8.80 -22.25
C PHE A 359 10.95 7.49 -21.83
N LEU A 360 9.69 7.55 -21.39
CA LEU A 360 8.93 6.37 -20.96
C LEU A 360 8.47 5.48 -22.12
N GLU A 361 8.56 5.94 -23.37
CA GLU A 361 8.15 5.19 -24.57
C GLU A 361 6.71 4.66 -24.46
N VAL A 362 5.78 5.53 -24.06
CA VAL A 362 4.34 5.23 -24.01
C VAL A 362 3.63 5.73 -25.28
N ASP A 363 2.48 5.13 -25.59
CA ASP A 363 1.61 5.43 -26.73
C ASP A 363 0.37 6.26 -26.35
N TYR A 364 0.37 6.82 -25.14
CA TYR A 364 -0.71 7.65 -24.60
C TYR A 364 -0.15 8.86 -23.86
N THR A 365 -0.96 9.91 -23.74
CA THR A 365 -0.62 11.13 -23.00
C THR A 365 -0.59 10.85 -21.49
N ILE A 366 0.46 11.31 -20.81
CA ILE A 366 0.55 11.25 -19.35
C ILE A 366 0.14 12.61 -18.74
N THR A 367 -0.89 12.58 -17.91
CA THR A 367 -1.48 13.78 -17.27
C THR A 367 -0.86 14.12 -15.92
N GLY A 368 -0.10 13.21 -15.31
CA GLY A 368 0.53 13.44 -14.02
C GLY A 368 1.61 12.43 -13.67
N TYR A 369 2.58 12.88 -12.88
CA TYR A 369 3.78 12.12 -12.53
C TYR A 369 3.99 12.12 -11.03
N GLN A 370 4.29 10.96 -10.46
CA GLN A 370 4.79 10.89 -9.09
C GLN A 370 6.32 10.94 -9.15
N LEU A 371 6.90 12.07 -8.73
CA LEU A 371 8.32 12.36 -8.91
C LEU A 371 9.13 12.17 -7.63
N ARG A 372 10.42 11.89 -7.80
CA ARG A 372 11.44 11.73 -6.75
C ARG A 372 12.71 12.46 -7.17
N LEU A 373 13.23 13.25 -6.25
CA LEU A 373 14.63 13.70 -6.19
C LEU A 373 15.10 13.54 -4.72
N PRO A 374 16.40 13.62 -4.42
CA PRO A 374 16.84 13.68 -3.04
C PRO A 374 16.08 14.76 -2.26
N ALA A 375 15.37 14.39 -1.20
CA ALA A 375 14.49 15.27 -0.42
C ALA A 375 13.25 15.86 -1.12
N ILE A 376 12.93 15.56 -2.38
CA ILE A 376 11.66 15.97 -3.02
C ILE A 376 10.79 14.74 -3.30
N LYS A 377 9.54 14.80 -2.82
CA LYS A 377 8.49 13.80 -3.05
C LYS A 377 7.15 14.51 -3.22
N GLY A 378 6.43 14.17 -4.29
CA GLY A 378 5.08 14.66 -4.55
C GLY A 378 4.43 13.99 -5.75
N PHE A 379 3.21 14.42 -6.05
CA PHE A 379 2.51 14.11 -7.30
C PHE A 379 2.28 15.42 -8.09
N PHE A 380 2.60 15.35 -9.38
CA PHE A 380 2.78 16.51 -10.24
C PHE A 380 1.95 16.34 -11.51
N PRO A 381 0.69 16.85 -11.53
CA PRO A 381 -0.04 17.02 -12.79
C PRO A 381 0.77 17.83 -13.81
N CYS A 382 0.67 17.44 -15.08
CA CYS A 382 1.31 18.15 -16.19
C CYS A 382 0.38 19.24 -16.69
N VAL A 383 0.77 20.50 -16.51
CA VAL A 383 -0.09 21.68 -16.74
C VAL A 383 0.70 22.77 -17.46
N ASP A 384 0.02 23.50 -18.34
CA ASP A 384 0.58 24.66 -19.05
C ASP A 384 0.59 25.91 -18.17
N PHE A 385 1.34 25.84 -17.08
CA PHE A 385 1.39 26.98 -16.16
C PHE A 385 2.13 28.17 -16.76
N HIS A 386 3.03 27.98 -17.73
CA HIS A 386 3.63 29.09 -18.49
C HIS A 386 2.55 29.85 -19.27
N GLY A 387 1.71 29.14 -20.03
CA GLY A 387 0.58 29.74 -20.74
C GLY A 387 -0.40 30.45 -19.80
N TYR A 388 -0.69 29.84 -18.63
CA TYR A 388 -1.52 30.46 -17.60
C TYR A 388 -0.90 31.78 -17.10
N PHE A 389 0.38 31.77 -16.70
CA PHE A 389 1.06 32.95 -16.20
C PHE A 389 1.14 34.06 -17.25
N HIS A 390 1.39 33.73 -18.52
CA HIS A 390 1.34 34.70 -19.61
C HIS A 390 -0.03 35.34 -19.78
N LYS A 391 -1.10 34.53 -19.77
CA LYS A 391 -2.49 35.00 -19.89
C LYS A 391 -2.85 35.97 -18.75
N HIS A 392 -2.36 35.68 -17.54
CA HIS A 392 -2.56 36.48 -16.33
C HIS A 392 -1.48 37.56 -16.11
N ASN A 393 -0.62 37.83 -17.10
CA ASN A 393 0.44 38.85 -17.07
C ASN A 393 1.47 38.70 -15.93
N VAL A 394 1.67 37.47 -15.44
CA VAL A 394 2.68 37.12 -14.44
C VAL A 394 3.99 36.84 -15.16
N LYS A 395 5.05 37.55 -14.78
CA LYS A 395 6.40 37.38 -15.37
C LYS A 395 7.37 36.66 -14.44
N ARG A 396 7.18 36.82 -13.14
CA ARG A 396 8.06 36.25 -12.12
C ARG A 396 7.25 35.87 -10.90
N ILE A 397 7.68 34.81 -10.23
CA ILE A 397 7.15 34.36 -8.95
C ILE A 397 8.28 34.19 -7.95
N GLN A 398 7.99 34.36 -6.67
CA GLN A 398 9.00 34.26 -5.61
C GLN A 398 8.90 32.92 -4.89
N ASP A 399 10.02 32.23 -4.73
CA ASP A 399 10.07 30.99 -3.93
C ASP A 399 10.08 31.26 -2.42
N ILE A 400 9.94 30.20 -1.64
CA ILE A 400 9.96 30.21 -0.17
C ILE A 400 11.28 30.74 0.43
N PHE A 401 12.36 30.78 -0.36
CA PHE A 401 13.66 31.33 0.05
C PHE A 401 13.82 32.81 -0.32
N GLY A 402 12.78 33.43 -0.90
CA GLY A 402 12.78 34.82 -1.35
C GLY A 402 13.42 35.04 -2.71
N THR A 403 13.76 33.99 -3.47
CA THR A 403 14.36 34.10 -4.81
C THR A 403 13.29 34.27 -5.86
N TRP A 404 13.46 35.25 -6.75
CA TRP A 404 12.57 35.48 -7.88
C TRP A 404 12.95 34.61 -9.08
N HIS A 405 11.97 33.87 -9.59
CA HIS A 405 12.10 33.00 -10.77
C HIS A 405 11.36 33.60 -11.95
N ASP A 406 11.94 33.47 -13.14
CA ASP A 406 11.28 33.77 -14.41
C ASP A 406 10.32 32.63 -14.74
N VAL A 407 9.03 32.93 -14.95
CA VAL A 407 8.00 31.89 -15.05
C VAL A 407 8.27 30.93 -16.22
N ASP A 408 8.81 31.46 -17.33
CA ASP A 408 9.11 30.71 -18.56
C ASP A 408 10.21 29.66 -18.38
N LYS A 409 10.96 29.74 -17.28
CA LYS A 409 12.09 28.84 -17.01
C LYS A 409 11.75 27.75 -16.02
N ILE A 410 10.63 27.86 -15.31
CA ILE A 410 10.27 26.92 -14.25
C ILE A 410 9.83 25.60 -14.88
N ASP A 411 10.47 24.50 -14.52
CA ASP A 411 10.08 23.17 -14.97
C ASP A 411 9.17 22.47 -13.95
N ILE A 412 9.45 22.70 -12.66
CA ILE A 412 8.71 22.12 -11.54
C ILE A 412 8.27 23.26 -10.62
N LEU A 413 6.96 23.40 -10.46
CA LEU A 413 6.33 24.28 -9.49
C LEU A 413 5.78 23.42 -8.34
N THR A 414 6.18 23.66 -7.10
CA THR A 414 5.86 22.73 -6.01
C THR A 414 5.71 23.45 -4.68
N THR A 415 5.18 22.79 -3.64
CA THR A 415 4.98 23.39 -2.32
C THR A 415 6.04 22.97 -1.29
N GLU A 416 6.12 23.72 -0.19
CA GLU A 416 6.99 23.47 0.96
C GLU A 416 6.89 22.00 1.42
N SER A 417 5.67 21.50 1.58
CA SER A 417 5.40 20.12 2.01
C SER A 417 6.06 19.07 1.11
N THR A 418 6.24 19.31 -0.19
CA THR A 418 6.94 18.36 -1.09
C THR A 418 8.45 18.30 -0.86
N PHE A 419 9.05 19.36 -0.30
CA PHE A 419 10.47 19.46 -0.03
C PHE A 419 10.79 19.03 1.41
N LYS A 420 11.14 17.76 1.58
CA LYS A 420 11.39 17.10 2.88
C LYS A 420 12.74 17.48 3.51
N ALA A 421 13.15 18.73 3.37
CA ALA A 421 14.43 19.28 3.86
C ALA A 421 14.29 20.29 5.01
N LYS A 422 13.07 20.62 5.47
CA LYS A 422 12.84 21.44 6.66
C LYS A 422 12.88 20.58 7.93
N LEU A 423 14.10 20.24 8.36
CA LEU A 423 14.33 19.24 9.41
C LEU A 423 15.16 19.75 10.61
N GLN A 424 15.95 20.81 10.44
CA GLN A 424 16.84 21.29 11.47
C GLN A 424 16.04 21.95 12.59
N VAL A 425 16.01 21.35 13.77
CA VAL A 425 15.35 21.94 14.94
C VAL A 425 16.20 23.09 15.44
N VAL A 426 15.60 24.29 15.49
CA VAL A 426 16.25 25.54 15.92
C VAL A 426 15.64 26.10 17.21
N GLY A 427 14.47 25.62 17.61
CA GLY A 427 13.76 26.09 18.79
C GLY A 427 12.50 25.28 19.07
N GLU A 428 11.67 25.81 19.96
CA GLU A 428 10.34 25.32 20.29
C GLU A 428 9.33 26.46 20.08
N LYS A 429 8.22 26.14 19.43
CA LYS A 429 7.09 27.05 19.24
C LYS A 429 6.30 27.20 20.54
N PRO A 430 5.46 28.24 20.69
CA PRO A 430 4.64 28.45 21.89
C PRO A 430 3.70 27.30 22.25
N ASP A 431 3.29 26.48 21.27
CA ASP A 431 2.46 25.29 21.44
C ASP A 431 3.25 24.04 21.87
N GLY A 432 4.56 24.16 22.08
CA GLY A 432 5.47 23.06 22.42
C GLY A 432 5.95 22.24 21.22
N SER A 433 5.55 22.57 20.00
CA SER A 433 6.04 21.90 18.79
C SER A 433 7.43 22.39 18.36
N GLU A 434 8.16 21.59 17.59
CA GLU A 434 9.51 21.93 17.13
C GLU A 434 9.50 23.08 16.11
N GLU A 435 10.29 24.13 16.35
CA GLU A 435 10.60 25.14 15.35
C GLU A 435 11.73 24.63 14.45
N LYS A 436 11.52 24.68 13.12
CA LYS A 436 12.40 24.04 12.13
C LYS A 436 12.90 25.00 11.07
N ALA A 437 14.17 24.85 10.73
CA ALA A 437 14.83 25.50 9.62
C ALA A 437 15.12 24.52 8.47
N TRP A 438 15.32 25.10 7.30
CA TRP A 438 15.76 24.40 6.10
C TRP A 438 17.22 23.95 6.23
N LEU A 439 17.51 22.77 5.69
CA LEU A 439 18.88 22.27 5.58
C LEU A 439 19.70 22.96 4.50
N PHE A 440 19.02 23.52 3.50
CA PHE A 440 19.62 24.26 2.42
C PHE A 440 19.20 25.73 2.54
N PRO A 441 20.12 26.69 2.38
CA PRO A 441 19.80 28.12 2.51
C PRO A 441 19.00 28.67 1.33
N SER A 442 18.99 27.98 0.19
CA SER A 442 18.22 28.33 -1.00
C SER A 442 18.05 27.13 -1.92
N ILE A 443 17.15 27.24 -2.91
CA ILE A 443 16.99 26.21 -3.94
C ILE A 443 18.26 26.04 -4.80
N SER A 444 18.98 27.13 -5.07
CA SER A 444 20.25 27.09 -5.79
C SER A 444 21.35 26.33 -5.03
N ALA A 445 21.38 26.45 -3.69
CA ALA A 445 22.31 25.68 -2.87
C ALA A 445 21.98 24.18 -2.89
N TYR A 446 20.69 23.83 -2.86
CA TYR A 446 20.23 22.45 -3.04
C TYR A 446 20.61 21.89 -4.43
N GLN A 447 20.33 22.64 -5.50
CA GLN A 447 20.68 22.27 -6.87
C GLN A 447 22.20 22.11 -7.07
N SER A 448 22.99 23.00 -6.46
CA SER A 448 24.46 22.89 -6.45
C SER A 448 24.93 21.58 -5.82
N LYS A 449 24.26 21.11 -4.76
CA LYS A 449 24.55 19.81 -4.15
C LYS A 449 24.15 18.63 -5.04
N LEU A 450 23.02 18.70 -5.74
CA LEU A 450 22.67 17.67 -6.74
C LEU A 450 23.77 17.55 -7.82
N ILE A 451 24.27 18.69 -8.32
CA ILE A 451 25.35 18.72 -9.32
C ILE A 451 26.67 18.18 -8.73
N GLU A 452 27.03 18.60 -7.52
CA GLU A 452 28.25 18.16 -6.81
C GLU A 452 28.28 16.63 -6.63
N TYR A 453 27.14 16.05 -6.26
CA TYR A 453 26.98 14.59 -6.08
C TYR A 453 26.65 13.83 -7.39
N GLY A 454 26.71 14.51 -8.53
CA GLY A 454 26.63 13.88 -9.85
C GLY A 454 25.25 13.36 -10.25
N TYR A 455 24.18 13.91 -9.68
CA TYR A 455 22.80 13.63 -10.09
C TYR A 455 22.55 14.22 -11.49
N ASP A 456 21.90 13.43 -12.34
CA ASP A 456 21.67 13.72 -13.76
C ASP A 456 20.35 13.10 -14.27
N ALA A 457 19.44 12.80 -13.35
CA ALA A 457 18.13 12.24 -13.66
C ALA A 457 17.08 12.61 -12.61
N ILE A 458 15.81 12.66 -13.03
CA ILE A 458 14.64 12.72 -12.14
C ILE A 458 14.04 11.31 -12.04
N GLY A 459 13.65 10.90 -10.84
CA GLY A 459 13.00 9.62 -10.62
C GLY A 459 11.49 9.72 -10.82
N ILE A 460 10.93 8.86 -11.67
CA ILE A 460 9.47 8.72 -11.84
C ILE A 460 9.06 7.43 -11.12
N SER A 461 8.40 7.54 -9.97
CA SER A 461 7.94 6.36 -9.22
C SER A 461 6.67 5.78 -9.80
N ASN A 462 5.73 6.63 -10.22
CA ASN A 462 4.46 6.25 -10.84
C ASN A 462 3.94 7.34 -11.79
N ILE A 463 2.92 7.02 -12.58
CA ILE A 463 2.29 7.92 -13.56
C ILE A 463 0.77 7.78 -13.54
N ALA A 464 0.05 8.87 -13.81
CA ALA A 464 -1.39 8.86 -14.03
C ALA A 464 -1.70 8.24 -15.41
N LYS A 465 -2.08 6.96 -15.41
CA LYS A 465 -2.40 6.22 -16.64
C LYS A 465 -3.84 6.50 -17.08
N PRO A 466 -4.14 6.38 -18.38
CA PRO A 466 -5.52 6.34 -18.84
C PRO A 466 -6.29 5.23 -18.12
N VAL A 467 -7.50 5.54 -17.67
CA VAL A 467 -8.33 4.61 -16.91
C VAL A 467 -9.24 3.86 -17.86
N HIS A 468 -8.86 2.63 -18.19
CA HIS A 468 -9.67 1.73 -19.04
C HIS A 468 -10.58 0.79 -18.25
N GLU A 469 -10.35 0.66 -16.94
CA GLU A 469 -11.06 -0.30 -16.11
C GLU A 469 -12.26 0.38 -15.43
N GLN A 470 -13.46 -0.13 -15.71
CA GLN A 470 -14.73 0.39 -15.18
C GLN A 470 -15.14 -0.26 -13.84
N TYR A 471 -14.54 -1.40 -13.52
CA TYR A 471 -14.90 -2.19 -12.34
C TYR A 471 -13.68 -2.43 -11.44
N ARG A 472 -13.95 -2.44 -10.14
CA ARG A 472 -12.98 -2.78 -9.09
C ARG A 472 -13.57 -3.79 -8.14
N LYS A 473 -12.72 -4.65 -7.59
CA LYS A 473 -13.13 -5.57 -6.53
C LYS A 473 -13.34 -4.80 -5.24
N SER A 474 -14.50 -4.95 -4.63
CA SER A 474 -14.81 -4.42 -3.31
C SER A 474 -13.90 -5.03 -2.23
N SER A 475 -13.74 -4.30 -1.14
CA SER A 475 -13.14 -4.81 0.10
C SER A 475 -14.23 -4.95 1.17
N TYR A 476 -14.04 -5.86 2.12
CA TYR A 476 -14.94 -5.96 3.28
C TYR A 476 -14.97 -4.64 4.07
N GLN A 477 -13.85 -3.90 4.09
CA GLN A 477 -13.74 -2.59 4.77
C GLN A 477 -14.68 -1.57 4.15
N LEU A 478 -14.74 -1.50 2.81
CA LEU A 478 -15.69 -0.65 2.10
C LEU A 478 -17.12 -1.02 2.46
N LEU A 479 -17.46 -2.31 2.44
CA LEU A 479 -18.82 -2.76 2.73
C LEU A 479 -19.24 -2.47 4.18
N LEU A 480 -18.32 -2.58 5.15
CA LEU A 480 -18.60 -2.29 6.56
C LEU A 480 -18.74 -0.79 6.86
N ALA A 481 -18.10 0.05 6.05
CA ALA A 481 -18.18 1.50 6.19
C ALA A 481 -19.45 2.09 5.53
N LEU A 482 -20.16 1.30 4.74
CA LEU A 482 -21.43 1.67 4.12
C LEU A 482 -22.60 1.14 4.96
N ASP A 483 -23.70 1.90 5.05
CA ASP A 483 -24.95 1.47 5.70
C ASP A 483 -25.74 0.54 4.76
N LEU A 484 -25.23 -0.67 4.55
CA LEU A 484 -25.79 -1.65 3.62
C LEU A 484 -26.73 -2.64 4.32
N GLN A 485 -27.87 -2.91 3.70
CA GLN A 485 -28.73 -4.03 4.04
C GLN A 485 -28.40 -5.25 3.19
N ALA A 486 -28.87 -6.44 3.59
CA ALA A 486 -28.60 -7.69 2.88
C ALA A 486 -28.99 -7.63 1.39
N ARG A 487 -30.09 -6.92 1.04
CA ARG A 487 -30.49 -6.72 -0.35
C ARG A 487 -29.50 -5.86 -1.14
N ASP A 488 -28.88 -4.88 -0.50
CA ASP A 488 -27.95 -3.95 -1.16
C ASP A 488 -26.66 -4.69 -1.51
N VAL A 489 -26.21 -5.59 -0.63
CA VAL A 489 -25.10 -6.51 -0.92
C VAL A 489 -25.40 -7.40 -2.12
N ILE A 490 -26.61 -7.96 -2.22
CA ILE A 490 -27.02 -8.76 -3.38
C ILE A 490 -26.95 -7.91 -4.65
N CYS A 491 -27.51 -6.69 -4.62
CA CYS A 491 -27.49 -5.77 -5.74
C CYS A 491 -26.07 -5.39 -6.18
N LEU A 492 -25.19 -5.05 -5.24
CA LEU A 492 -23.79 -4.71 -5.55
C LEU A 492 -23.02 -5.90 -6.11
N SER A 493 -23.37 -7.12 -5.70
CA SER A 493 -22.71 -8.35 -6.14
C SER A 493 -23.14 -8.84 -7.53
N HIS A 494 -24.13 -8.20 -8.16
CA HIS A 494 -24.76 -8.68 -9.39
C HIS A 494 -23.75 -8.92 -10.52
N VAL A 495 -22.77 -8.02 -10.72
CA VAL A 495 -21.79 -8.15 -11.82
C VAL A 495 -21.07 -9.48 -11.71
N GLN A 496 -20.63 -9.81 -10.49
CA GLN A 496 -19.94 -11.07 -10.21
C GLN A 496 -20.89 -12.27 -10.34
N GLY A 497 -22.15 -12.12 -9.92
CA GLY A 497 -23.19 -13.13 -10.07
C GLY A 497 -23.49 -13.44 -11.54
N ASP A 498 -23.64 -12.41 -12.37
CA ASP A 498 -23.92 -12.51 -13.81
C ASP A 498 -22.78 -13.22 -14.49
N LEU A 499 -21.55 -12.88 -14.07
CA LEU A 499 -20.37 -13.49 -14.63
C LEU A 499 -20.38 -15.02 -14.44
N ILE A 500 -20.74 -15.45 -13.23
CA ILE A 500 -20.84 -16.87 -12.87
C ILE A 500 -22.03 -17.52 -13.57
N TYR A 501 -23.19 -16.86 -13.59
CA TYR A 501 -24.41 -17.38 -14.23
C TYR A 501 -24.20 -17.63 -15.72
N GLN A 502 -23.59 -16.67 -16.43
CA GLN A 502 -23.28 -16.81 -17.85
C GLN A 502 -22.33 -18.00 -18.08
N ALA A 503 -21.25 -18.13 -17.29
CA ALA A 503 -20.33 -19.26 -17.38
C ALA A 503 -21.05 -20.62 -17.18
N LEU A 504 -21.96 -20.71 -16.22
CA LEU A 504 -22.75 -21.92 -15.95
C LEU A 504 -23.78 -22.20 -17.06
N SER A 505 -24.42 -21.17 -17.60
CA SER A 505 -25.44 -21.32 -18.65
C SER A 505 -24.88 -21.91 -19.94
N ILE A 506 -23.61 -21.61 -20.26
CA ILE A 506 -22.90 -22.19 -21.39
C ILE A 506 -22.86 -23.72 -21.31
N TYR A 507 -22.68 -24.27 -20.10
CA TYR A 507 -22.66 -25.73 -19.87
C TYR A 507 -24.03 -26.40 -19.91
N ARG A 508 -25.12 -25.62 -20.05
CA ARG A 508 -26.47 -26.13 -20.29
C ARG A 508 -26.80 -26.27 -21.78
N LYS A 509 -25.95 -25.74 -22.66
CA LYS A 509 -26.12 -25.82 -24.11
C LYS A 509 -25.62 -27.17 -24.63
N GLU A 510 -26.29 -27.70 -25.64
CA GLU A 510 -25.86 -28.91 -26.35
C GLU A 510 -24.67 -28.63 -27.28
N GLU A 511 -24.59 -27.43 -27.85
CA GLU A 511 -23.47 -26.98 -28.67
C GLU A 511 -22.97 -25.59 -28.23
N LEU A 512 -21.65 -25.38 -28.34
CA LEU A 512 -20.97 -24.12 -28.05
C LEU A 512 -20.72 -23.31 -29.32
N ASP A 513 -21.03 -22.02 -29.23
CA ASP A 513 -20.66 -21.02 -30.22
C ASP A 513 -19.33 -20.31 -29.87
N TRP A 514 -18.87 -19.43 -30.77
CA TRP A 514 -17.63 -18.69 -30.56
C TRP A 514 -17.73 -17.61 -29.48
N LYS A 515 -18.94 -17.09 -29.21
CA LYS A 515 -19.18 -16.09 -28.16
C LYS A 515 -19.04 -16.74 -26.80
N ASP A 516 -19.58 -17.95 -26.62
CA ASP A 516 -19.43 -18.76 -25.42
C ASP A 516 -17.95 -19.05 -25.12
N LEU A 517 -17.19 -19.41 -26.15
CA LEU A 517 -15.76 -19.67 -26.01
C LEU A 517 -14.99 -18.42 -25.55
N ARG A 518 -15.25 -17.28 -26.20
CA ARG A 518 -14.64 -15.99 -25.83
C ARG A 518 -14.99 -15.59 -24.41
N TYR A 519 -16.23 -15.85 -24.00
CA TYR A 519 -16.70 -15.57 -22.66
C TYR A 519 -15.96 -16.42 -21.61
N LEU A 520 -15.89 -17.74 -21.81
CA LEU A 520 -15.14 -18.63 -20.92
C LEU A 520 -13.66 -18.26 -20.85
N GLN A 521 -13.06 -17.89 -21.98
CA GLN A 521 -11.68 -17.41 -22.03
C GLN A 521 -11.51 -16.10 -21.25
N ALA A 522 -12.39 -15.12 -21.42
CA ALA A 522 -12.35 -13.86 -20.68
C ALA A 522 -12.51 -14.09 -19.17
N PHE A 523 -13.43 -14.96 -18.76
CA PHE A 523 -13.65 -15.34 -17.38
C PHE A 523 -12.42 -16.02 -16.75
N LEU A 524 -11.77 -16.94 -17.47
CA LEU A 524 -10.52 -17.57 -17.03
C LEU A 524 -9.35 -16.57 -17.02
N HIS A 525 -9.27 -15.67 -18.00
CA HIS A 525 -8.24 -14.63 -18.06
C HIS A 525 -8.34 -13.65 -16.88
N LEU A 526 -9.56 -13.32 -16.46
CA LEU A 526 -9.81 -12.50 -15.28
C LEU A 526 -9.15 -13.11 -14.03
N VAL A 527 -9.40 -14.40 -13.80
CA VAL A 527 -8.83 -15.10 -12.63
C VAL A 527 -7.34 -15.32 -12.78
N TYR A 528 -6.86 -15.64 -13.99
CA TYR A 528 -5.43 -15.74 -14.27
C TYR A 528 -4.68 -14.44 -13.96
N ARG A 529 -5.22 -13.27 -14.35
CA ARG A 529 -4.61 -11.97 -14.05
C ARG A 529 -4.53 -11.68 -12.56
N GLU A 530 -5.54 -12.09 -11.79
CA GLU A 530 -5.57 -11.91 -10.33
C GLU A 530 -4.65 -12.89 -9.59
N ASN A 531 -4.28 -14.00 -10.22
CA ASN A 531 -3.67 -15.16 -9.56
C ASN A 531 -2.48 -15.72 -10.35
N SER A 532 -1.76 -14.89 -11.10
CA SER A 532 -0.73 -15.33 -12.05
C SER A 532 0.35 -16.21 -11.42
N ASP A 533 0.58 -16.03 -10.12
CA ASP A 533 1.70 -16.61 -9.38
C ASP A 533 1.33 -17.86 -8.57
N ASN A 534 0.07 -18.32 -8.64
CA ASN A 534 -0.41 -19.46 -7.87
C ASN A 534 -0.93 -20.63 -8.75
N GLY A 535 -1.31 -21.72 -8.08
CA GLY A 535 -1.76 -22.94 -8.75
C GLY A 535 -3.03 -22.75 -9.60
N ILE A 536 -3.96 -21.87 -9.18
CA ILE A 536 -5.22 -21.66 -9.90
C ILE A 536 -4.99 -20.85 -11.19
N GLY A 537 -4.08 -19.87 -11.17
CA GLY A 537 -3.69 -19.13 -12.38
C GLY A 537 -3.10 -20.05 -13.45
N LYS A 538 -2.17 -20.94 -13.07
CA LYS A 538 -1.60 -21.91 -14.02
C LYS A 538 -2.67 -22.81 -14.65
N GLN A 539 -3.61 -23.31 -13.86
CA GLN A 539 -4.71 -24.12 -14.36
C GLN A 539 -5.60 -23.34 -15.34
N CYS A 540 -5.88 -22.07 -15.06
CA CYS A 540 -6.62 -21.21 -15.98
C CYS A 540 -5.88 -21.06 -17.32
N SER A 541 -4.56 -20.86 -17.30
CA SER A 541 -3.75 -20.79 -18.52
C SER A 541 -3.82 -22.08 -19.34
N ASP A 542 -3.71 -23.25 -18.69
CA ASP A 542 -3.81 -24.55 -19.36
C ASP A 542 -5.21 -24.75 -19.98
N ALA A 543 -6.26 -24.36 -19.26
CA ALA A 543 -7.63 -24.40 -19.74
C ALA A 543 -7.86 -23.46 -20.94
N ILE A 544 -7.36 -22.22 -20.87
CA ILE A 544 -7.39 -21.26 -21.99
C ILE A 544 -6.68 -21.85 -23.22
N HIS A 545 -5.52 -22.48 -23.04
CA HIS A 545 -4.79 -23.11 -24.14
C HIS A 545 -5.58 -24.27 -24.77
N ALA A 546 -6.21 -25.13 -23.94
CA ALA A 546 -7.07 -26.20 -24.42
C ALA A 546 -8.26 -25.65 -25.25
N LEU A 547 -8.91 -24.58 -24.78
CA LEU A 547 -10.00 -23.93 -25.49
C LEU A 547 -9.57 -23.35 -26.86
N HIS A 548 -8.34 -22.86 -26.97
CA HIS A 548 -7.77 -22.40 -28.26
C HIS A 548 -7.50 -23.53 -29.24
N LEU A 549 -7.09 -24.71 -28.76
CA LEU A 549 -6.82 -25.86 -29.62
C LEU A 549 -8.10 -26.43 -30.22
N ASN A 550 -9.16 -26.56 -29.41
CA ASN A 550 -10.44 -27.11 -29.87
C ASN A 550 -11.59 -26.71 -28.93
N LYS A 551 -12.64 -26.08 -29.48
CA LYS A 551 -13.83 -25.66 -28.72
C LYS A 551 -14.50 -26.80 -27.93
N LYS A 552 -14.43 -28.04 -28.41
CA LYS A 552 -15.00 -29.21 -27.73
C LYS A 552 -14.31 -29.54 -26.40
N LEU A 553 -13.08 -29.08 -26.20
CA LEU A 553 -12.34 -29.26 -24.95
C LEU A 553 -12.93 -28.46 -23.79
N ALA A 554 -13.86 -27.53 -24.04
CA ALA A 554 -14.66 -26.93 -22.97
C ALA A 554 -15.42 -27.98 -22.15
N PHE A 555 -15.79 -29.11 -22.76
CA PHE A 555 -16.46 -30.23 -22.09
C PHE A 555 -15.49 -31.31 -21.56
N ASP A 556 -14.19 -31.16 -21.79
CA ASP A 556 -13.18 -32.04 -21.22
C ASP A 556 -13.23 -31.99 -19.68
N ARG A 557 -13.00 -33.14 -19.05
CA ARG A 557 -13.08 -33.27 -17.59
C ARG A 557 -12.18 -32.27 -16.87
N LYS A 558 -10.95 -32.05 -17.36
CA LYS A 558 -9.99 -31.18 -16.67
C LYS A 558 -10.36 -29.70 -16.84
N VAL A 559 -10.78 -29.28 -18.03
CA VAL A 559 -11.23 -27.91 -18.30
C VAL A 559 -12.48 -27.57 -17.49
N ARG A 560 -13.47 -28.48 -17.47
CA ARG A 560 -14.68 -28.33 -16.64
C ARG A 560 -14.35 -28.23 -15.15
N GLN A 561 -13.42 -29.07 -14.67
CA GLN A 561 -12.98 -29.03 -13.28
C GLN A 561 -12.34 -27.69 -12.94
N THR A 562 -11.47 -27.16 -13.81
CA THR A 562 -10.85 -25.85 -13.61
C THR A 562 -11.89 -24.73 -13.60
N ILE A 563 -12.86 -24.72 -14.53
CA ILE A 563 -13.92 -23.70 -14.52
C ILE A 563 -14.78 -23.79 -13.25
N LYS A 564 -15.08 -25.01 -12.79
CA LYS A 564 -15.78 -25.20 -11.50
C LYS A 564 -14.96 -24.64 -10.34
N GLU A 565 -13.67 -24.96 -10.25
CA GLU A 565 -12.78 -24.45 -9.20
C GLU A 565 -12.68 -22.93 -9.21
N VAL A 566 -12.66 -22.32 -10.40
CA VAL A 566 -12.71 -20.86 -10.57
C VAL A 566 -14.03 -20.26 -10.09
N ILE A 567 -15.16 -20.90 -10.41
CA ILE A 567 -16.49 -20.46 -9.94
C ILE A 567 -16.58 -20.56 -8.41
N ASP A 568 -16.19 -21.70 -7.84
CA ASP A 568 -16.20 -21.90 -6.39
C ASP A 568 -15.33 -20.84 -5.70
N HIS A 569 -14.13 -20.57 -6.24
CA HIS A 569 -13.25 -19.53 -5.74
C HIS A 569 -13.91 -18.15 -5.76
N LYS A 570 -14.59 -17.76 -6.84
CA LYS A 570 -15.31 -16.48 -6.92
C LYS A 570 -16.47 -16.42 -5.94
N ILE A 571 -17.20 -17.51 -5.70
CA ILE A 571 -18.27 -17.58 -4.69
C ILE A 571 -17.69 -17.41 -3.28
N ASP A 572 -16.56 -18.06 -2.98
CA ASP A 572 -15.88 -17.90 -1.69
C ASP A 572 -15.45 -16.43 -1.48
N GLU A 573 -14.93 -15.78 -2.52
CA GLU A 573 -14.58 -14.35 -2.46
C GLU A 573 -15.81 -13.45 -2.26
N MET A 574 -16.93 -13.73 -2.93
CA MET A 574 -18.20 -13.03 -2.67
C MET A 574 -18.62 -13.17 -1.21
N GLY A 575 -18.49 -14.37 -0.62
CA GLY A 575 -18.76 -14.61 0.80
C GLY A 575 -17.86 -13.82 1.75
N LEU A 576 -16.69 -13.37 1.28
CA LEU A 576 -15.77 -12.49 2.00
C LEU A 576 -16.00 -10.99 1.68
N GLY A 577 -17.08 -10.65 0.96
CA GLY A 577 -17.38 -9.28 0.57
C GLY A 577 -16.50 -8.74 -0.57
N LYS A 578 -15.91 -9.62 -1.38
CA LYS A 578 -15.04 -9.26 -2.51
C LYS A 578 -15.71 -9.60 -3.84
N PHE A 579 -16.36 -8.62 -4.45
CA PHE A 579 -17.00 -8.73 -5.77
C PHE A 579 -16.82 -7.44 -6.56
N TYR A 580 -17.02 -7.49 -7.88
CA TYR A 580 -16.84 -6.31 -8.71
C TYR A 580 -17.97 -5.30 -8.52
N VAL A 581 -17.59 -4.05 -8.25
CA VAL A 581 -18.46 -2.88 -8.23
C VAL A 581 -17.98 -1.89 -9.29
N GLU A 582 -18.88 -1.10 -9.84
CA GLU A 582 -18.53 -0.06 -10.81
C GLU A 582 -17.77 1.06 -10.10
N ALA A 583 -16.45 1.02 -10.23
CA ALA A 583 -15.58 1.93 -9.54
C ALA A 583 -14.22 1.97 -10.24
N LYS A 584 -13.45 3.03 -9.96
CA LYS A 584 -12.09 3.23 -10.48
C LYS A 584 -11.21 3.88 -9.43
N TYR A 585 -9.90 3.65 -9.51
CA TYR A 585 -8.93 4.38 -8.70
C TYR A 585 -8.35 5.51 -9.54
N LEU A 586 -8.38 6.72 -9.00
CA LEU A 586 -7.82 7.91 -9.64
C LEU A 586 -6.91 8.62 -8.66
N TYR A 587 -5.80 9.17 -9.16
CA TYR A 587 -4.99 10.10 -8.38
C TYR A 587 -5.82 11.28 -7.93
N VAL A 588 -5.46 11.85 -6.79
CA VAL A 588 -6.10 13.04 -6.25
C VAL A 588 -5.14 14.23 -6.19
N THR A 589 -5.68 15.41 -6.45
CA THR A 589 -5.03 16.69 -6.26
C THR A 589 -6.05 17.71 -5.76
N GLN A 590 -5.59 18.91 -5.44
CA GLN A 590 -6.46 20.04 -5.14
C GLN A 590 -6.81 20.79 -6.42
N ASP A 591 -7.76 21.72 -6.35
CA ASP A 591 -8.05 22.71 -7.39
C ASP A 591 -6.75 23.31 -7.96
N ILE A 592 -6.41 22.92 -9.19
CA ILE A 592 -5.18 23.31 -9.88
C ILE A 592 -5.21 24.79 -10.23
N LEU A 593 -6.37 25.35 -10.58
CA LEU A 593 -6.49 26.76 -10.94
C LEU A 593 -6.31 27.64 -9.70
N ALA A 594 -6.82 27.21 -8.54
CA ALA A 594 -6.55 27.87 -7.27
C ALA A 594 -5.05 27.83 -6.93
N PHE A 595 -4.37 26.70 -7.16
CA PHE A 595 -2.92 26.60 -6.94
C PHE A 595 -2.11 27.53 -7.87
N LEU A 596 -2.50 27.65 -9.15
CA LEU A 596 -1.88 28.57 -10.09
C LEU A 596 -2.13 30.03 -9.72
N SER A 597 -3.34 30.38 -9.30
CA SER A 597 -3.68 31.71 -8.78
C SER A 597 -2.85 32.06 -7.54
N TYR A 598 -2.69 31.10 -6.62
CA TYR A 598 -1.85 31.25 -5.44
C TYR A 598 -0.39 31.51 -5.82
N ALA A 599 0.16 30.73 -6.75
CA ALA A 599 1.51 30.92 -7.27
C ALA A 599 1.72 32.28 -7.94
N ALA A 600 0.68 32.80 -8.61
CA ALA A 600 0.68 34.09 -9.28
C ALA A 600 0.53 35.29 -8.33
N ALA A 601 0.16 35.08 -7.07
CA ALA A 601 -0.14 36.17 -6.16
C ALA A 601 1.10 36.99 -5.84
N ALA A 602 0.95 38.32 -5.87
CA ALA A 602 2.04 39.24 -5.50
C ALA A 602 2.46 39.11 -4.03
N ASP A 603 1.51 38.72 -3.17
CA ASP A 603 1.73 38.40 -1.76
C ASP A 603 0.85 37.21 -1.35
N HIS A 604 1.47 36.08 -1.04
CA HIS A 604 0.80 34.84 -0.63
C HIS A 604 0.00 34.98 0.68
N HIS A 605 0.30 35.98 1.52
CA HIS A 605 -0.44 36.24 2.75
C HIS A 605 -1.81 36.87 2.48
N THR A 606 -1.94 37.65 1.41
CA THR A 606 -3.18 38.35 1.05
C THR A 606 -3.96 37.67 -0.07
N TRP A 607 -3.47 36.53 -0.58
CA TRP A 607 -4.20 35.71 -1.56
C TRP A 607 -5.58 35.28 -1.02
N GLU A 608 -6.62 35.57 -1.80
CA GLU A 608 -8.00 35.18 -1.54
C GLU A 608 -8.17 33.70 -1.90
N TYR A 609 -8.49 32.86 -0.90
CA TYR A 609 -8.58 31.41 -1.03
C TYR A 609 -9.84 30.97 -1.78
N THR A 610 -9.92 31.35 -3.06
CA THR A 610 -11.04 31.03 -3.94
C THR A 610 -10.62 30.00 -4.98
N GLY A 611 -11.43 28.96 -5.11
CA GLY A 611 -11.33 27.95 -6.15
C GLY A 611 -12.60 27.94 -7.01
N PHE A 612 -12.57 27.21 -8.12
CA PHE A 612 -13.75 27.04 -8.97
C PHE A 612 -14.70 25.95 -8.45
N LEU A 613 -14.23 25.12 -7.52
CA LEU A 613 -15.01 24.06 -6.88
C LEU A 613 -15.62 24.53 -5.56
N SER A 614 -16.93 24.34 -5.40
CA SER A 614 -17.61 24.49 -4.11
C SER A 614 -17.45 23.24 -3.25
N ALA A 615 -17.83 23.33 -1.96
CA ALA A 615 -17.84 22.18 -1.05
C ALA A 615 -18.60 20.98 -1.64
N LYS A 616 -18.03 19.77 -1.49
CA LYS A 616 -18.56 18.51 -2.06
C LYS A 616 -18.71 18.48 -3.59
N GLN A 617 -18.04 19.38 -4.31
CA GLN A 617 -17.87 19.27 -5.75
C GLN A 617 -16.50 18.70 -6.08
N SER A 618 -16.36 18.06 -7.23
CA SER A 618 -15.06 17.60 -7.72
C SER A 618 -14.98 17.74 -9.24
N TYR A 619 -13.76 17.76 -9.77
CA TYR A 619 -13.53 17.87 -11.20
C TYR A 619 -12.57 16.78 -11.70
N CYS A 620 -12.78 16.31 -12.93
CA CYS A 620 -11.94 15.31 -13.58
C CYS A 620 -12.05 15.45 -15.11
N GLY A 621 -11.69 16.63 -15.63
CA GLY A 621 -11.60 16.88 -17.08
C GLY A 621 -12.92 16.74 -17.84
N GLY A 622 -14.07 16.80 -17.16
CA GLY A 622 -15.39 16.50 -17.74
C GLY A 622 -15.63 15.02 -18.08
N ALA A 623 -14.67 14.11 -17.81
CA ALA A 623 -14.80 12.68 -18.10
C ALA A 623 -15.67 11.92 -17.08
N ILE A 624 -15.93 12.54 -15.92
CA ILE A 624 -16.84 12.05 -14.90
C ILE A 624 -17.77 13.20 -14.53
N LEU A 625 -19.06 12.90 -14.45
CA LEU A 625 -20.12 13.84 -14.07
C LEU A 625 -21.08 13.15 -13.09
N GLY A 626 -21.83 13.95 -12.35
CA GLY A 626 -22.88 13.44 -11.47
C GLY A 626 -22.37 12.92 -10.12
N GLN A 627 -23.27 12.30 -9.37
CA GLN A 627 -23.01 11.89 -8.00
C GLN A 627 -22.15 10.64 -7.92
N ASN A 628 -21.16 10.68 -7.04
CA ASN A 628 -20.23 9.59 -6.79
C ASN A 628 -19.86 9.53 -5.30
N LEU A 629 -19.28 8.40 -4.89
CA LEU A 629 -18.71 8.19 -3.57
C LEU A 629 -17.19 8.09 -3.67
N PHE A 630 -16.50 8.77 -2.76
CA PHE A 630 -15.06 8.62 -2.55
C PHE A 630 -14.77 7.80 -1.32
N ALA A 631 -13.75 6.96 -1.44
CA ALA A 631 -13.09 6.33 -0.32
C ALA A 631 -11.59 6.17 -0.62
N ARG A 632 -10.75 6.21 0.42
CA ARG A 632 -9.34 5.82 0.32
C ARG A 632 -9.12 4.56 1.14
N ASN A 633 -8.42 3.59 0.58
CA ASN A 633 -8.08 2.37 1.32
C ASN A 633 -6.77 2.56 2.10
N PRO A 634 -6.65 1.98 3.32
CA PRO A 634 -7.67 1.21 4.04
C PRO A 634 -8.74 2.10 4.67
N ILE A 635 -9.99 1.62 4.68
CA ILE A 635 -11.11 2.31 5.32
C ILE A 635 -11.29 1.75 6.73
N MET A 636 -11.31 2.64 7.71
CA MET A 636 -11.42 2.32 9.14
C MET A 636 -12.74 2.77 9.76
N SER A 637 -13.39 3.77 9.17
CA SER A 637 -14.65 4.36 9.66
C SER A 637 -15.57 4.77 8.50
N PHE A 638 -16.88 4.80 8.75
CA PHE A 638 -17.86 5.35 7.80
C PHE A 638 -17.63 6.85 7.53
N SER A 639 -17.01 7.57 8.48
CA SER A 639 -16.63 8.98 8.33
C SER A 639 -15.55 9.19 7.26
N GLU A 640 -14.85 8.12 6.85
CA GLU A 640 -13.82 8.14 5.81
C GLU A 640 -14.36 7.98 4.38
N ILE A 641 -15.69 7.96 4.25
CA ILE A 641 -16.39 7.93 2.97
C ILE A 641 -17.08 9.27 2.77
N THR A 642 -16.89 9.87 1.60
CA THR A 642 -17.49 11.16 1.26
C THR A 642 -18.31 11.06 -0.03
N ARG A 643 -19.50 11.66 -0.02
CA ARG A 643 -20.29 11.89 -1.23
C ARG A 643 -19.79 13.15 -1.92
N THR A 644 -19.61 13.08 -3.23
CA THR A 644 -19.26 14.21 -4.06
C THR A 644 -20.15 14.29 -5.30
N THR A 645 -20.22 15.47 -5.91
CA THR A 645 -20.79 15.65 -7.26
C THR A 645 -19.68 16.10 -8.19
N PHE A 646 -19.40 15.30 -9.22
CA PHE A 646 -18.52 15.76 -10.29
C PHE A 646 -19.24 16.79 -11.15
N VAL A 647 -18.60 17.95 -11.31
CA VAL A 647 -19.07 19.07 -12.11
C VAL A 647 -18.11 19.29 -13.28
N ASP A 648 -18.59 19.95 -14.33
CA ASP A 648 -17.72 20.47 -15.39
C ASP A 648 -17.35 21.94 -15.11
N TYR A 649 -16.31 22.43 -15.78
CA TYR A 649 -15.85 23.80 -15.72
C TYR A 649 -15.73 24.40 -17.12
N GLU A 650 -16.50 25.47 -17.35
CA GLU A 650 -16.56 26.22 -18.61
C GLU A 650 -16.02 27.65 -18.47
N GLY A 651 -15.32 27.95 -17.37
CA GLY A 651 -14.73 29.28 -17.14
C GLY A 651 -13.55 29.57 -18.08
N GLU A 652 -13.01 30.79 -17.98
CA GLU A 652 -12.02 31.31 -18.93
C GLU A 652 -10.72 30.49 -18.97
N ASP A 653 -10.36 29.83 -17.86
CA ASP A 653 -9.13 29.04 -17.71
C ASP A 653 -9.32 27.53 -17.89
N ALA A 654 -10.46 27.11 -18.45
CA ALA A 654 -10.77 25.69 -18.63
C ALA A 654 -9.72 24.96 -19.49
N GLU A 655 -9.08 25.66 -20.42
CA GLU A 655 -8.03 25.11 -21.29
C GLU A 655 -6.82 24.53 -20.54
N PHE A 656 -6.57 24.99 -19.31
CA PHE A 656 -5.42 24.55 -18.50
C PHE A 656 -5.67 23.27 -17.70
N ILE A 657 -6.94 22.88 -17.53
CA ILE A 657 -7.32 21.72 -16.70
C ILE A 657 -8.17 20.69 -17.43
N ARG A 658 -8.71 21.00 -18.61
CA ARG A 658 -9.64 20.11 -19.34
C ARG A 658 -9.01 18.79 -19.77
N HIS A 659 -7.69 18.74 -19.98
CA HIS A 659 -6.98 17.49 -20.30
C HIS A 659 -6.74 16.59 -19.08
N ILE A 660 -7.06 17.05 -17.86
CA ILE A 660 -6.89 16.30 -16.60
C ILE A 660 -8.11 15.41 -16.37
N ASP A 661 -8.27 14.38 -17.21
CA ASP A 661 -9.47 13.52 -17.30
C ASP A 661 -9.39 12.22 -16.47
N ASN A 662 -8.29 12.03 -15.76
CA ASN A 662 -7.98 10.83 -14.97
C ASN A 662 -7.33 11.16 -13.61
N ILE A 663 -7.47 12.40 -13.14
CA ILE A 663 -7.03 12.88 -11.82
C ILE A 663 -8.18 13.68 -11.21
N VAL A 664 -8.56 13.35 -9.99
CA VAL A 664 -9.60 14.04 -9.23
C VAL A 664 -9.03 15.34 -8.67
N GLN A 665 -9.67 16.47 -8.97
CA GLN A 665 -9.44 17.75 -8.29
C GLN A 665 -10.51 17.97 -7.23
N LEU A 666 -10.08 18.24 -6.00
CA LEU A 666 -10.93 18.49 -4.84
C LEU A 666 -11.05 20.01 -4.53
N PRO A 667 -12.13 20.44 -3.85
CA PRO A 667 -12.31 21.85 -3.47
C PRO A 667 -11.40 22.21 -2.31
N LEU A 668 -11.03 23.49 -2.18
CA LEU A 668 -10.27 23.99 -1.03
C LEU A 668 -11.07 23.71 0.25
N GLY A 669 -10.66 22.72 1.04
CA GLY A 669 -11.57 22.07 1.97
C GLY A 669 -10.94 20.93 2.77
N THR A 670 -11.66 20.42 3.77
CA THR A 670 -11.25 19.29 4.63
C THR A 670 -11.51 17.92 4.00
N GLU A 671 -12.04 17.87 2.76
CA GLU A 671 -12.39 16.62 2.07
C GLU A 671 -11.24 15.59 2.06
N PRO A 672 -9.97 15.98 1.83
CA PRO A 672 -8.87 15.01 1.80
C PRO A 672 -8.58 14.42 3.18
N ASP A 673 -8.59 15.24 4.23
CA ASP A 673 -8.42 14.78 5.62
C ASP A 673 -9.50 13.79 6.02
N ARG A 674 -10.75 14.03 5.57
CA ARG A 674 -11.86 13.10 5.78
C ARG A 674 -11.61 11.77 5.07
N LEU A 675 -10.92 11.72 3.95
CA LEU A 675 -10.64 10.48 3.18
C LEU A 675 -9.46 9.69 3.78
N GLY A 676 -9.52 9.48 5.09
CA GLY A 676 -8.52 8.76 5.88
C GLY A 676 -7.19 9.49 5.97
N GLY A 677 -7.18 10.83 5.95
CA GLY A 677 -5.96 11.64 5.90
C GLY A 677 -5.26 11.54 4.54
N ALA A 678 -6.00 11.76 3.45
CA ALA A 678 -5.44 11.75 2.10
C ALA A 678 -4.59 13.00 1.85
N ASP A 679 -3.38 12.82 1.35
CA ASP A 679 -2.52 13.90 0.88
C ASP A 679 -2.49 13.94 -0.66
N ARG A 680 -1.79 14.94 -1.23
CA ARG A 680 -1.73 15.14 -2.69
C ARG A 680 -0.37 14.71 -3.23
N ASP A 681 0.31 13.79 -2.53
CA ASP A 681 1.68 13.33 -2.86
C ASP A 681 1.73 12.04 -3.72
N GLY A 682 0.55 11.54 -4.06
CA GLY A 682 0.32 10.38 -4.93
C GLY A 682 -0.72 9.40 -4.39
N ASP A 683 -1.60 9.84 -3.50
CA ASP A 683 -2.76 9.05 -3.10
C ASP A 683 -3.75 8.84 -4.24
N GLU A 684 -4.46 7.72 -4.19
CA GLU A 684 -5.52 7.38 -5.12
C GLU A 684 -6.85 7.21 -4.37
N LEU A 685 -7.92 7.79 -4.90
CA LEU A 685 -9.27 7.63 -4.39
C LEU A 685 -10.01 6.57 -5.19
N LEU A 686 -10.70 5.69 -4.48
CA LEU A 686 -11.75 4.85 -5.07
C LEU A 686 -12.95 5.76 -5.37
N VAL A 687 -13.22 5.97 -6.66
CA VAL A 687 -14.41 6.64 -7.15
C VAL A 687 -15.44 5.57 -7.46
N LEU A 688 -16.43 5.43 -6.57
CA LEU A 688 -17.53 4.49 -6.67
C LEU A 688 -18.75 5.17 -7.31
N SER A 689 -19.24 4.58 -8.40
CA SER A 689 -20.46 5.00 -9.07
C SER A 689 -21.66 4.82 -8.14
N THR A 690 -22.53 5.83 -8.09
CA THR A 690 -23.85 5.71 -7.43
C THR A 690 -24.99 5.45 -8.41
N GLU A 691 -24.70 5.39 -9.71
CA GLU A 691 -25.66 5.19 -10.78
C GLU A 691 -25.95 3.69 -11.02
N LEU A 692 -26.39 2.98 -9.98
CA LEU A 692 -26.81 1.58 -10.12
C LEU A 692 -28.28 1.50 -10.55
N ASN A 693 -28.54 1.21 -11.84
CA ASN A 693 -29.89 0.95 -12.35
C ASN A 693 -30.31 -0.51 -12.11
N LEU A 694 -30.95 -0.78 -10.96
CA LEU A 694 -31.42 -2.11 -10.56
C LEU A 694 -32.45 -2.74 -11.50
N VAL A 695 -33.18 -1.94 -12.28
CA VAL A 695 -34.22 -2.44 -13.20
C VAL A 695 -33.59 -3.15 -14.40
N GLU A 696 -32.40 -2.73 -14.81
CA GLU A 696 -31.67 -3.32 -15.94
C GLU A 696 -30.85 -4.55 -15.55
N THR A 697 -30.62 -4.76 -14.25
CA THR A 697 -29.63 -5.69 -13.73
C THR A 697 -30.05 -7.17 -13.75
N GLN A 698 -31.29 -7.50 -14.15
CA GLN A 698 -31.83 -8.87 -14.25
C GLN A 698 -31.40 -9.84 -13.12
N ILE A 699 -31.43 -9.38 -11.86
CA ILE A 699 -30.95 -10.17 -10.70
C ILE A 699 -31.91 -11.27 -10.25
N GLU A 700 -32.99 -11.55 -10.98
CA GLU A 700 -33.99 -12.55 -10.64
C GLU A 700 -33.37 -13.95 -10.49
N TYR A 701 -32.29 -14.26 -11.21
CA TYR A 701 -31.59 -15.54 -11.07
C TYR A 701 -30.92 -15.70 -9.69
N LEU A 702 -30.47 -14.62 -9.04
CA LEU A 702 -29.94 -14.66 -7.66
C LEU A 702 -31.07 -14.90 -6.66
N GLN A 703 -32.26 -14.35 -6.93
CA GLN A 703 -33.45 -14.52 -6.09
C GLN A 703 -34.10 -15.90 -6.25
N GLN A 704 -34.01 -16.49 -7.44
CA GLN A 704 -34.60 -17.80 -7.78
C GLN A 704 -33.61 -18.96 -7.64
N TYR A 705 -32.32 -18.70 -7.41
CA TYR A 705 -31.39 -19.75 -6.98
C TYR A 705 -31.87 -20.25 -5.61
N ASN A 706 -32.25 -21.53 -5.54
CA ASN A 706 -32.86 -22.17 -4.36
C ASN A 706 -31.94 -22.18 -3.12
N PHE A 707 -31.66 -21.02 -2.54
CA PHE A 707 -31.26 -20.89 -1.15
C PHE A 707 -32.50 -21.16 -0.33
N LYS A 708 -32.78 -22.45 -0.08
CA LYS A 708 -33.62 -22.82 1.06
C LYS A 708 -32.86 -22.46 2.34
N VAL A 709 -32.90 -21.18 2.71
CA VAL A 709 -32.67 -20.77 4.09
C VAL A 709 -33.83 -21.37 4.87
N ASN A 710 -33.52 -22.28 5.79
CA ASN A 710 -34.50 -23.04 6.56
C ASN A 710 -35.70 -22.18 6.99
N ASN A 711 -36.87 -22.53 6.44
CA ASN A 711 -38.22 -22.16 6.83
C ASN A 711 -38.38 -21.02 7.85
N LYS A 712 -38.47 -19.78 7.37
CA LYS A 712 -39.46 -18.82 7.87
C LYS A 712 -40.09 -18.10 6.68
N LYS A 713 -41.36 -18.39 6.42
CA LYS A 713 -42.19 -17.61 5.50
C LYS A 713 -42.25 -16.18 6.01
N VAL A 714 -41.75 -15.23 5.24
CA VAL A 714 -42.15 -13.83 5.34
C VAL A 714 -42.67 -13.43 3.97
N ASN A 715 -43.99 -13.31 3.87
CA ASN A 715 -44.64 -12.61 2.78
C ASN A 715 -44.39 -11.11 2.99
N THR A 716 -43.62 -10.47 2.11
CA THR A 716 -43.72 -9.02 1.97
C THR A 716 -43.50 -8.60 0.52
N THR A 717 -44.56 -8.07 -0.06
CA THR A 717 -44.55 -7.23 -1.25
C THR A 717 -43.63 -6.03 -0.98
N VAL A 718 -42.57 -5.87 -1.77
CA VAL A 718 -41.60 -4.79 -1.62
C VAL A 718 -42.12 -3.53 -2.31
N LYS A 719 -42.61 -2.56 -1.53
CA LYS A 719 -42.65 -1.14 -1.92
C LYS A 719 -41.42 -0.48 -1.28
N ILE A 720 -40.48 0.00 -2.09
CA ILE A 720 -39.33 0.77 -1.62
C ILE A 720 -39.72 2.25 -1.68
N GLY A 721 -39.99 2.83 -0.52
CA GLY A 721 -39.92 4.27 -0.34
C GLY A 721 -38.47 4.63 -0.03
N LEU A 722 -37.87 5.46 -0.88
CA LEU A 722 -36.74 6.29 -0.49
C LEU A 722 -37.32 7.45 0.33
N THR A 723 -36.94 7.57 1.59
CA THR A 723 -37.24 8.77 2.39
C THR A 723 -35.96 9.33 2.98
N CYS A 724 -35.66 10.54 2.47
CA CYS A 724 -34.97 11.71 3.02
C CYS A 724 -33.61 11.55 3.72
#